data_AF-A0A9E5WNR0-F1
#
_entry.id   AF-A0A9E5WNR0-F1
#
_cell.length_a   1.000
_cell.length_b   1.000
_cell.length_c   1.000
_cell.angle_alpha   90.00
_cell.angle_beta   90.00
_cell.angle_gamma   90.00
#
_symmetry.space_group_name_H-M   'P 1'
#
loop_
_entity.id
_entity.type
_entity.pdbx_description
1 polymer ?
#
loop_
_entity_poly.entity_id
_entity_poly.type
_entity_poly.pdbx_seq_one_letter_code
_entity_poly.pdbx_strand_id
1 'polypeptide(L)'
;MTHLILAWALLNAATPEPAHRVVVTGTVVDSREKPVSNAQVLLLWQQDDPRAQWSQQHCQSGAGGRFTFPDIPASRSVLIFAYTDEQAASEPIVVSVKGQRTKTVTVKLKAEAATPLRVRVLGKKDQPVVGASVRLAVSLPDPRTDRAIPIDPPSLSVVLTGNGDGWYRTPTKVPGALLYSLFVSADGYATCRMLNRRIPKQGDSAALEPIRLRPWRTLVGKVVDGQGRPVGDARVWTHGCAEPKRFAIAPFVVGQTDANGCFRLEKVHPEACLVFAKTKDRRWAGQAVEPDEAAIQLTLLPRGAASAGGDSSPVLRPVQRASKQRHRWAAQVLRPVVERAEAAKNERLLYQLLPKLAQYAPELALDHLDRISESWLRIQVLTALGEFDEAWELARSSWNPRDRFVHYQKVFESCQDAQKRRQMLTDALADVRGTIIPAFRVAASGYIAVQLYRMGEREAALRLVNEQRKGAEQLAGGLFADEARYYFSPGLALVDAEAALRMAASVNERLRARAYMDLAAQLADLRPEVAERAWQELAARFGWISACWNAMPVCHKMARVDLDRARRIADRLQNLPDIPAEYALAKMAQAYGVMAQAVAKSDPATARRLLQVAFERVEAAQRAQRPPQPGKSRLWILNGHVFAVGASLVESAVVVDPARSREYFWRALALHRGPDAPSRGTIPDQQIREQRNLTQIAILLGLDSTISFPNCGSESSSRSSQKPPPGSRRPPAGFIQFFWRPWP
;
A
#
# COMPACT_ATOMS: atom_id res chain seq x y z
N MET A 1 1.97 -31.37 -20.51
CA MET A 1 1.46 -30.15 -19.83
C MET A 1 0.49 -29.36 -20.71
N THR A 2 0.72 -29.26 -22.02
CA THR A 2 -0.23 -28.66 -23.00
C THR A 2 -1.59 -29.36 -23.03
N HIS A 3 -1.64 -30.70 -22.89
CA HIS A 3 -2.89 -31.46 -22.73
C HIS A 3 -3.55 -31.33 -21.35
N LEU A 4 -2.80 -30.95 -20.31
CA LEU A 4 -3.30 -30.70 -18.95
C LEU A 4 -3.83 -29.28 -18.79
N ILE A 5 -3.30 -28.32 -19.55
CA ILE A 5 -3.81 -26.94 -19.65
C ILE A 5 -5.05 -26.89 -20.54
N LEU A 6 -5.13 -27.68 -21.62
CA LEU A 6 -6.39 -27.84 -22.38
C LEU A 6 -7.45 -28.58 -21.55
N ALA A 7 -7.09 -29.61 -20.77
CA ALA A 7 -8.01 -30.27 -19.85
C ALA A 7 -8.47 -29.33 -18.73
N TRP A 8 -7.58 -28.50 -18.15
CA TRP A 8 -7.94 -27.51 -17.14
C TRP A 8 -8.77 -26.34 -17.72
N ALA A 9 -8.50 -25.91 -18.96
CA ALA A 9 -9.30 -24.91 -19.65
C ALA A 9 -10.67 -25.45 -20.07
N LEU A 10 -10.79 -26.73 -20.47
CA LEU A 10 -12.07 -27.39 -20.78
C LEU A 10 -12.84 -27.80 -19.51
N LEU A 11 -12.16 -28.13 -18.41
CA LEU A 11 -12.78 -28.36 -17.09
C LEU A 11 -13.27 -27.06 -16.42
N ASN A 12 -12.66 -25.91 -16.71
CA ASN A 12 -13.10 -24.60 -16.20
C ASN A 12 -13.94 -23.79 -17.21
N ALA A 13 -14.05 -24.25 -18.46
CA ALA A 13 -15.00 -23.76 -19.45
C ALA A 13 -16.35 -24.49 -19.38
N ALA A 14 -16.51 -25.43 -18.44
CA ALA A 14 -17.84 -25.83 -18.00
C ALA A 14 -18.56 -24.54 -17.59
N THR A 15 -19.60 -24.17 -18.35
CA THR A 15 -20.57 -23.16 -17.93
C THR A 15 -20.87 -23.48 -16.47
N PRO A 16 -20.60 -22.57 -15.51
CA PRO A 16 -20.83 -22.87 -14.10
C PRO A 16 -22.24 -23.43 -14.02
N GLU A 17 -22.37 -24.68 -13.57
CA GLU A 17 -23.67 -25.30 -13.32
C GLU A 17 -24.50 -24.23 -12.63
N PRO A 18 -25.71 -23.91 -13.14
CA PRO A 18 -26.49 -22.78 -12.64
C PRO A 18 -26.54 -22.92 -11.12
N ALA A 19 -25.85 -22.02 -10.42
CA ALA A 19 -25.54 -22.20 -9.02
C ALA A 19 -26.85 -22.52 -8.31
N HIS A 20 -26.94 -23.71 -7.70
CA HIS A 20 -28.15 -24.14 -7.03
C HIS A 20 -28.65 -23.00 -6.15
N ARG A 21 -29.93 -22.67 -6.28
CA ARG A 21 -30.56 -21.58 -5.55
C ARG A 21 -31.23 -22.15 -4.30
N VAL A 22 -31.06 -21.43 -3.19
CA VAL A 22 -31.64 -21.75 -1.88
C VAL A 22 -32.70 -20.73 -1.59
N VAL A 23 -33.82 -21.21 -1.06
CA VAL A 23 -34.80 -20.35 -0.41
C VAL A 23 -34.41 -20.24 1.07
N VAL A 24 -34.07 -19.03 1.53
CA VAL A 24 -33.83 -18.78 2.95
C VAL A 24 -35.11 -18.28 3.57
N THR A 25 -35.70 -19.07 4.47
CA THR A 25 -36.90 -18.71 5.23
C THR A 25 -36.53 -18.48 6.68
N GLY A 26 -37.40 -17.82 7.43
CA GLY A 26 -37.16 -17.69 8.86
C GLY A 26 -38.27 -16.97 9.60
N THR A 27 -38.05 -16.81 10.90
CA THR A 27 -38.92 -16.07 11.79
C THR A 27 -38.11 -15.04 12.56
N VAL A 28 -38.56 -13.79 12.57
CA VAL A 28 -38.05 -12.75 13.47
C VAL A 28 -38.80 -12.86 14.79
N VAL A 29 -38.06 -12.93 15.90
CA VAL A 29 -38.63 -13.05 17.25
C VAL A 29 -38.02 -12.00 18.18
N ASP A 30 -38.76 -11.58 19.21
CA ASP A 30 -38.28 -10.68 20.25
C ASP A 30 -37.42 -11.41 21.31
N SER A 31 -37.03 -10.68 22.36
CA SER A 31 -36.25 -11.26 23.46
C SER A 31 -36.99 -12.38 24.23
N ARG A 32 -38.33 -12.41 24.16
CA ARG A 32 -39.24 -13.38 24.77
C ARG A 32 -39.68 -14.47 23.77
N GLU A 33 -39.02 -14.55 22.61
CA GLU A 33 -39.31 -15.51 21.54
C GLU A 33 -40.69 -15.34 20.90
N LYS A 34 -41.35 -14.20 21.11
CA LYS A 34 -42.61 -13.89 20.44
C LYS A 34 -42.30 -13.42 19.01
N PRO A 35 -43.05 -13.90 18.00
CA PRO A 35 -42.82 -13.46 16.63
C PRO A 35 -43.08 -11.97 16.43
N VAL A 36 -42.23 -11.30 15.66
CA VAL A 36 -42.29 -9.86 15.38
C VAL A 36 -42.63 -9.65 13.91
N SER A 37 -43.84 -9.18 13.63
CA SER A 37 -44.25 -8.73 12.30
C SER A 37 -43.64 -7.38 11.94
N ASN A 38 -43.60 -7.06 10.66
CA ASN A 38 -43.12 -5.79 10.11
C ASN A 38 -41.63 -5.48 10.39
N ALA A 39 -40.84 -6.47 10.79
CA ALA A 39 -39.40 -6.31 10.88
C ALA A 39 -38.77 -6.28 9.48
N GLN A 40 -37.94 -5.28 9.23
CA GLN A 40 -37.09 -5.22 8.04
C GLN A 40 -35.98 -6.25 8.20
N VAL A 41 -35.91 -7.21 7.29
CA VAL A 41 -34.88 -8.24 7.25
C VAL A 41 -33.99 -7.98 6.04
N LEU A 42 -32.69 -7.95 6.30
CA LEU A 42 -31.64 -7.76 5.33
C LEU A 42 -30.83 -9.05 5.23
N LEU A 43 -30.66 -9.56 4.01
CA LEU A 43 -29.77 -10.66 3.71
C LEU A 43 -28.66 -10.17 2.80
N LEU A 44 -27.43 -10.35 3.26
CA LEU A 44 -26.21 -10.02 2.52
C LEU A 44 -25.47 -11.29 2.16
N TRP A 45 -25.00 -11.38 0.93
CA TRP A 45 -24.09 -12.44 0.52
C TRP A 45 -23.02 -11.91 -0.42
N GLN A 46 -21.88 -12.57 -0.40
CA GLN A 46 -20.83 -12.28 -1.35
C GLN A 46 -21.10 -13.06 -2.64
N GLN A 47 -21.09 -12.37 -3.78
CA GLN A 47 -21.21 -13.04 -5.08
C GLN A 47 -20.03 -14.00 -5.31
N ASP A 48 -20.11 -14.81 -6.37
CA ASP A 48 -19.17 -15.91 -6.54
C ASP A 48 -17.72 -15.48 -6.65
N ASP A 49 -17.53 -14.27 -7.16
CA ASP A 49 -16.28 -13.56 -7.11
C ASP A 49 -15.99 -13.07 -5.66
N PRO A 50 -14.95 -13.59 -4.97
CA PRO A 50 -14.50 -13.06 -3.68
C PRO A 50 -14.05 -11.58 -3.73
N ARG A 51 -14.13 -10.93 -4.90
CA ARG A 51 -13.89 -9.50 -5.14
C ARG A 51 -15.15 -8.70 -5.48
N ALA A 52 -16.32 -9.32 -5.62
CA ALA A 52 -17.57 -8.64 -5.91
C ALA A 52 -18.17 -7.95 -4.68
N GLN A 53 -19.02 -6.95 -4.95
CA GLN A 53 -19.83 -6.26 -3.95
C GLN A 53 -20.69 -7.28 -3.20
N TRP A 54 -20.97 -6.98 -1.93
CA TRP A 54 -22.04 -7.67 -1.23
C TRP A 54 -23.33 -7.45 -2.02
N SER A 55 -23.96 -8.54 -2.44
CA SER A 55 -25.34 -8.50 -2.89
C SER A 55 -26.23 -8.43 -1.66
N GLN A 56 -27.32 -7.70 -1.80
CA GLN A 56 -28.28 -7.53 -0.73
C GLN A 56 -29.68 -7.81 -1.24
N GLN A 57 -30.49 -8.45 -0.41
CA GLN A 57 -31.94 -8.49 -0.56
C GLN A 57 -32.58 -7.97 0.72
N HIS A 58 -33.72 -7.31 0.55
CA HIS A 58 -34.54 -6.80 1.64
C HIS A 58 -35.90 -7.48 1.57
N CYS A 59 -36.45 -7.85 2.72
CA CYS A 59 -37.86 -8.20 2.85
C CYS A 59 -38.38 -7.74 4.21
N GLN A 60 -39.70 -7.76 4.37
CA GLN A 60 -40.36 -7.45 5.63
C GLN A 60 -40.98 -8.71 6.20
N SER A 61 -40.89 -8.92 7.52
CA SER A 61 -41.54 -10.06 8.16
C SER A 61 -43.06 -9.89 8.14
N GLY A 62 -43.78 -10.95 7.76
CA GLY A 62 -45.23 -10.98 7.75
C GLY A 62 -45.85 -11.29 9.12
N ALA A 63 -47.14 -11.64 9.12
CA ALA A 63 -47.83 -12.13 10.29
C ALA A 63 -47.12 -13.36 10.88
N GLY A 64 -46.99 -13.41 12.21
CA GLY A 64 -46.20 -14.45 12.87
C GLY A 64 -44.69 -14.35 12.62
N GLY A 65 -44.18 -13.18 12.23
CA GLY A 65 -42.75 -12.88 12.11
C GLY A 65 -42.02 -13.57 10.96
N ARG A 66 -42.73 -14.22 10.03
CA ARG A 66 -42.13 -15.03 8.97
C ARG A 66 -41.56 -14.18 7.84
N PHE A 67 -40.44 -14.59 7.27
CA PHE A 67 -39.83 -13.94 6.09
C PHE A 67 -39.27 -14.96 5.11
N THR A 68 -38.99 -14.54 3.87
CA THR A 68 -38.45 -15.40 2.81
C THR A 68 -37.58 -14.60 1.84
N PHE A 69 -36.39 -15.13 1.54
CA PHE A 69 -35.49 -14.66 0.49
C PHE A 69 -35.35 -15.75 -0.58
N PRO A 70 -35.89 -15.53 -1.80
CA PRO A 70 -35.69 -16.45 -2.90
C PRO A 70 -34.30 -16.28 -3.52
N ASP A 71 -33.88 -17.30 -4.26
CA ASP A 71 -32.74 -17.24 -5.19
C ASP A 71 -31.37 -16.93 -4.58
N ILE A 72 -31.10 -17.41 -3.37
CA ILE A 72 -29.81 -17.24 -2.70
C ILE A 72 -28.82 -18.30 -3.20
N PRO A 73 -27.57 -17.96 -3.59
CA PRO A 73 -26.60 -18.97 -4.03
C PRO A 73 -26.28 -20.02 -2.94
N ALA A 74 -26.50 -21.31 -3.24
CA ALA A 74 -26.33 -22.46 -2.33
C ALA A 74 -24.89 -22.84 -2.00
N SER A 75 -23.91 -22.02 -2.38
CA SER A 75 -22.49 -22.27 -2.14
C SER A 75 -21.93 -21.41 -1.00
N ARG A 76 -22.78 -20.68 -0.26
CA ARG A 76 -22.35 -19.51 0.50
C ARG A 76 -22.76 -19.51 1.97
N SER A 77 -22.04 -18.69 2.73
CA SER A 77 -22.54 -18.15 4.00
C SER A 77 -23.19 -16.81 3.70
N VAL A 78 -24.36 -16.59 4.28
CA VAL A 78 -25.09 -15.32 4.20
C VAL A 78 -25.08 -14.65 5.56
N LEU A 79 -25.09 -13.33 5.57
CA LEU A 79 -25.27 -12.54 6.78
C LEU A 79 -26.71 -12.05 6.80
N ILE A 80 -27.43 -12.33 7.89
CA ILE A 80 -28.82 -11.92 8.06
C ILE A 80 -28.90 -10.99 9.26
N PHE A 81 -29.62 -9.89 9.07
CA PHE A 81 -29.82 -8.86 10.07
C PHE A 81 -31.27 -8.41 10.00
N ALA A 82 -31.93 -8.25 11.15
CA ALA A 82 -33.30 -7.74 11.20
C ALA A 82 -33.39 -6.54 12.15
N TYR A 83 -34.30 -5.61 11.84
CA TYR A 83 -34.60 -4.45 12.67
C TYR A 83 -36.06 -4.04 12.52
N THR A 84 -36.57 -3.25 13.44
CA THR A 84 -37.91 -2.62 13.35
C THR A 84 -37.77 -1.13 13.67
N ASP A 85 -38.82 -0.35 13.44
CA ASP A 85 -38.81 1.08 13.76
C ASP A 85 -38.91 1.35 15.28
N GLU A 86 -39.52 0.41 16.03
CA GLU A 86 -39.82 0.54 17.46
C GLU A 86 -38.84 -0.23 18.37
N GLN A 87 -38.37 -1.39 17.93
CA GLN A 87 -37.50 -2.32 18.65
C GLN A 87 -36.11 -2.42 18.02
N ALA A 88 -35.12 -2.73 18.86
CA ALA A 88 -33.72 -2.85 18.45
C ALA A 88 -33.48 -4.00 17.47
N ALA A 89 -32.37 -3.87 16.77
CA ALA A 89 -31.96 -4.83 15.76
C ALA A 89 -31.39 -6.11 16.38
N SER A 90 -31.36 -7.16 15.55
CA SER A 90 -30.62 -8.36 15.85
C SER A 90 -29.11 -8.09 15.80
N GLU A 91 -28.33 -8.94 16.46
CA GLU A 91 -26.96 -9.12 16.00
C GLU A 91 -26.98 -9.73 14.60
N PRO A 92 -26.03 -9.36 13.73
CA PRO A 92 -25.85 -10.06 12.47
C PRO A 92 -25.59 -11.54 12.73
N ILE A 93 -26.39 -12.42 12.12
CA ILE A 93 -26.17 -13.86 12.17
C ILE A 93 -25.56 -14.33 10.86
N VAL A 94 -24.55 -15.20 10.96
CA VAL A 94 -23.91 -15.82 9.80
C VAL A 94 -24.51 -17.20 9.61
N VAL A 95 -25.11 -17.44 8.45
CA VAL A 95 -25.84 -18.67 8.15
C VAL A 95 -25.21 -19.36 6.96
N SER A 96 -24.76 -20.60 7.14
CA SER A 96 -24.35 -21.44 6.00
C SER A 96 -25.58 -21.97 5.28
N VAL A 97 -25.66 -21.72 3.96
CA VAL A 97 -26.69 -22.29 3.07
C VAL A 97 -26.12 -23.38 2.16
N LYS A 98 -24.90 -23.87 2.46
CA LYS A 98 -24.18 -24.82 1.60
C LYS A 98 -24.95 -26.14 1.44
N GLY A 99 -25.28 -26.50 0.21
CA GLY A 99 -25.89 -27.79 -0.14
C GLY A 99 -27.35 -27.96 0.31
N GLN A 100 -28.05 -26.87 0.63
CA GLN A 100 -29.44 -26.91 1.09
C GLN A 100 -30.37 -26.39 -0.01
N ARG A 101 -31.58 -26.94 -0.13
CA ARG A 101 -32.64 -26.36 -0.98
C ARG A 101 -33.42 -25.27 -0.26
N THR A 102 -33.58 -25.46 1.05
CA THR A 102 -34.26 -24.51 1.94
C THR A 102 -33.49 -24.43 3.24
N LYS A 103 -33.31 -23.21 3.75
CA LYS A 103 -32.69 -22.97 5.06
C LYS A 103 -33.64 -22.14 5.91
N THR A 104 -34.11 -22.70 7.02
CA THR A 104 -34.89 -21.97 8.03
C THR A 104 -33.97 -21.38 9.09
N VAL A 105 -34.20 -20.12 9.47
CA VAL A 105 -33.43 -19.41 10.52
C VAL A 105 -34.35 -18.67 11.49
N THR A 106 -33.90 -18.48 12.72
CA THR A 106 -34.57 -17.61 13.69
C THR A 106 -33.69 -16.39 13.94
N VAL A 107 -34.22 -15.20 13.72
CA VAL A 107 -33.50 -13.93 13.95
C VAL A 107 -34.07 -13.28 15.21
N LYS A 108 -33.28 -13.30 16.29
CA LYS A 108 -33.69 -12.75 17.58
C LYS A 108 -33.35 -11.27 17.67
N LEU A 109 -34.36 -10.42 17.78
CA LEU A 109 -34.19 -9.01 18.11
C LEU A 109 -33.77 -8.92 19.58
N LYS A 110 -32.71 -8.14 19.85
CA LYS A 110 -32.36 -7.83 21.23
C LYS A 110 -33.19 -6.65 21.67
N ALA A 111 -33.75 -6.70 22.88
CA ALA A 111 -34.45 -5.56 23.47
C ALA A 111 -33.51 -4.43 23.95
N GLU A 112 -32.29 -4.35 23.40
CA GLU A 112 -31.41 -3.21 23.68
C GLU A 112 -32.14 -1.92 23.34
N ALA A 113 -31.83 -0.83 24.05
CA ALA A 113 -32.47 0.45 23.79
C ALA A 113 -32.14 0.90 22.34
N ALA A 114 -33.10 0.72 21.44
CA ALA A 114 -33.13 1.45 20.19
C ALA A 114 -33.40 2.90 20.57
N THR A 115 -32.50 3.79 20.17
CA THR A 115 -32.54 5.18 20.61
C THR A 115 -32.60 6.06 19.36
N PRO A 116 -33.46 7.10 19.31
CA PRO A 116 -33.40 8.07 18.24
C PRO A 116 -32.04 8.75 18.27
N LEU A 117 -31.30 8.65 17.17
CA LEU A 117 -30.02 9.31 17.01
C LEU A 117 -30.27 10.78 16.74
N ARG A 118 -29.66 11.63 17.56
CA ARG A 118 -29.65 13.08 17.36
C ARG A 118 -28.27 13.55 16.98
N VAL A 119 -28.21 14.41 15.97
CA VAL A 119 -26.97 15.01 15.51
C VAL A 119 -27.23 16.48 15.26
N ARG A 120 -26.42 17.35 15.84
CA ARG A 120 -26.47 18.78 15.54
C ARG A 120 -25.49 19.09 14.41
N VAL A 121 -25.97 19.73 13.35
CA VAL A 121 -25.15 20.17 12.22
C VAL A 121 -24.90 21.67 12.36
N LEU A 122 -23.63 22.02 12.52
CA LEU A 122 -23.17 23.38 12.76
C LEU A 122 -22.28 23.84 11.61
N GLY A 123 -22.35 25.11 11.27
CA GLY A 123 -21.54 25.77 10.26
C GLY A 123 -20.42 26.60 10.88
N LYS A 124 -20.12 27.73 10.24
CA LYS A 124 -19.16 28.72 10.76
C LYS A 124 -19.67 29.34 12.07
N LYS A 125 -18.80 29.58 13.05
CA LYS A 125 -19.14 30.20 14.34
C LYS A 125 -20.30 29.50 15.08
N ASP A 126 -20.37 28.17 15.03
CA ASP A 126 -21.39 27.37 15.73
C ASP A 126 -22.85 27.64 15.32
N GLN A 127 -23.07 28.29 14.16
CA GLN A 127 -24.42 28.56 13.67
C GLN A 127 -25.09 27.28 13.15
N PRO A 128 -26.39 27.04 13.43
CA PRO A 128 -27.13 25.93 12.84
C PRO A 128 -27.12 25.92 11.30
N VAL A 129 -26.94 24.75 10.68
CA VAL A 129 -27.11 24.58 9.23
C VAL A 129 -28.47 23.94 8.96
N VAL A 130 -29.42 24.76 8.50
CA VAL A 130 -30.77 24.34 8.10
C VAL A 130 -30.72 23.71 6.71
N GLY A 131 -31.49 22.64 6.48
CA GLY A 131 -31.50 21.93 5.20
C GLY A 131 -30.29 21.04 4.95
N ALA A 132 -29.45 20.79 5.95
CA ALA A 132 -28.36 19.82 5.83
C ALA A 132 -28.90 18.41 5.65
N SER A 133 -28.42 17.70 4.63
CA SER A 133 -28.70 16.30 4.36
C SER A 133 -27.79 15.41 5.21
N VAL A 134 -28.39 14.63 6.10
CA VAL A 134 -27.68 13.62 6.91
C VAL A 134 -28.10 12.23 6.41
N ARG A 135 -27.13 11.47 5.90
CA ARG A 135 -27.29 10.06 5.51
C ARG A 135 -26.56 9.17 6.50
N LEU A 136 -27.26 8.15 6.98
CA LEU A 136 -26.73 7.17 7.90
C LEU A 136 -26.56 5.83 7.18
N ALA A 137 -25.37 5.25 7.25
CA ALA A 137 -25.09 3.89 6.79
C ALA A 137 -24.72 3.02 7.99
N VAL A 138 -25.26 1.81 8.06
CA VAL A 138 -24.90 0.80 9.06
C VAL A 138 -23.60 0.13 8.63
N SER A 139 -22.64 0.05 9.52
CA SER A 139 -21.35 -0.60 9.34
C SER A 139 -21.40 -1.99 10.00
N LEU A 140 -21.71 -3.05 9.25
CA LEU A 140 -21.79 -4.42 9.80
C LEU A 140 -20.43 -5.13 9.79
N PRO A 141 -20.06 -5.88 10.83
CA PRO A 141 -18.81 -6.65 10.82
C PRO A 141 -18.81 -7.69 9.68
N ASP A 142 -17.73 -7.73 8.92
CA ASP A 142 -17.46 -8.76 7.93
C ASP A 142 -16.90 -9.99 8.66
N PRO A 143 -17.56 -11.16 8.67
CA PRO A 143 -17.11 -12.31 9.47
C PRO A 143 -15.77 -12.91 8.99
N ARG A 144 -15.24 -12.48 7.84
CA ARG A 144 -13.96 -12.98 7.29
C ARG A 144 -12.80 -12.02 7.50
N THR A 145 -13.10 -10.77 7.87
CA THR A 145 -12.10 -9.70 7.95
C THR A 145 -12.45 -8.75 9.09
N ASP A 146 -11.49 -8.02 9.65
CA ASP A 146 -11.79 -7.01 10.69
C ASP A 146 -12.48 -5.73 10.12
N ARG A 147 -13.37 -5.88 9.13
CA ARG A 147 -13.97 -4.77 8.36
C ARG A 147 -15.43 -4.55 8.71
N ALA A 148 -15.89 -3.34 8.41
CA ALA A 148 -17.30 -3.02 8.36
C ALA A 148 -17.81 -2.96 6.91
N ILE A 149 -18.97 -3.54 6.64
CA ILE A 149 -19.73 -3.44 5.40
C ILE A 149 -20.69 -2.27 5.57
N PRO A 150 -20.50 -1.14 4.87
CA PRO A 150 -21.47 -0.05 4.90
C PRO A 150 -22.72 -0.46 4.12
N ILE A 151 -23.87 -0.28 4.75
CA ILE A 151 -25.18 -0.62 4.21
C ILE A 151 -26.04 0.62 4.39
N ASP A 152 -26.75 1.02 3.35
CA ASP A 152 -27.72 2.10 3.41
C ASP A 152 -29.12 1.49 3.54
N PRO A 153 -29.62 1.23 4.77
CA PRO A 153 -30.99 0.80 4.93
C PRO A 153 -31.94 1.92 4.46
N PRO A 154 -32.93 1.61 3.60
CA PRO A 154 -33.83 2.61 3.04
C PRO A 154 -34.53 3.47 4.12
N SER A 155 -34.90 2.86 5.24
CA SER A 155 -35.58 3.52 6.37
C SER A 155 -34.69 4.48 7.18
N LEU A 156 -33.37 4.52 6.93
CA LEU A 156 -32.45 5.49 7.54
C LEU A 156 -31.90 6.50 6.51
N SER A 157 -32.43 6.50 5.28
CA SER A 157 -31.88 7.31 4.19
C SER A 157 -32.42 8.73 4.17
N VAL A 158 -31.48 9.67 4.18
CA VAL A 158 -31.57 11.14 3.98
C VAL A 158 -32.77 11.82 4.65
N VAL A 159 -32.55 12.45 5.81
CA VAL A 159 -33.46 13.48 6.34
C VAL A 159 -32.75 14.82 6.39
N LEU A 160 -33.48 15.87 6.03
CA LEU A 160 -33.02 17.27 6.09
C LEU A 160 -33.15 17.79 7.54
N THR A 161 -32.22 18.63 8.00
CA THR A 161 -32.38 19.36 9.27
C THR A 161 -33.54 20.36 9.14
N GLY A 162 -34.68 20.04 9.78
CA GLY A 162 -35.97 20.69 9.48
C GLY A 162 -36.37 21.90 10.33
N ASN A 163 -35.79 22.11 11.52
CA ASN A 163 -36.43 22.95 12.56
C ASN A 163 -35.71 24.28 12.86
N GLY A 164 -34.84 24.77 11.99
CA GLY A 164 -34.10 26.03 12.21
C GLY A 164 -32.96 25.94 13.25
N ASP A 165 -32.98 24.93 14.13
CA ASP A 165 -32.01 24.71 15.21
C ASP A 165 -30.79 23.85 14.81
N GLY A 166 -30.80 23.33 13.58
CA GLY A 166 -29.74 22.51 12.99
C GLY A 166 -29.69 21.08 13.53
N TRP A 167 -30.72 20.65 14.27
CA TRP A 167 -30.80 19.27 14.74
C TRP A 167 -31.39 18.36 13.66
N TYR A 168 -30.69 17.25 13.44
CA TYR A 168 -31.19 16.07 12.78
C TYR A 168 -31.59 15.05 13.84
N ARG A 169 -32.74 14.40 13.63
CA ARG A 169 -33.18 13.25 14.40
C ARG A 169 -33.50 12.14 13.41
N THR A 170 -33.00 10.93 13.64
CA THR A 170 -33.42 9.78 12.82
C THR A 170 -34.93 9.59 12.92
N PRO A 171 -35.62 9.31 11.81
CA PRO A 171 -37.08 9.11 11.82
C PRO A 171 -37.45 7.86 12.63
N THR A 172 -36.54 6.89 12.68
CA THR A 172 -36.67 5.62 13.38
C THR A 172 -35.58 5.50 14.44
N LYS A 173 -35.80 4.66 15.46
CA LYS A 173 -34.81 4.39 16.48
C LYS A 173 -33.68 3.54 15.89
N VAL A 174 -32.44 3.82 16.27
CA VAL A 174 -31.27 3.07 15.77
C VAL A 174 -30.63 2.24 16.88
N PRO A 175 -30.20 0.99 16.59
CA PRO A 175 -29.52 0.13 17.56
C PRO A 175 -28.17 0.68 18.04
N GLY A 176 -27.96 0.80 19.35
CA GLY A 176 -26.69 1.28 19.92
C GLY A 176 -25.49 0.33 19.75
N ALA A 177 -25.71 -0.97 19.55
CA ALA A 177 -24.64 -1.96 19.42
C ALA A 177 -23.85 -1.87 18.11
N LEU A 178 -24.46 -1.32 17.06
CA LEU A 178 -23.88 -1.27 15.73
C LEU A 178 -22.94 -0.09 15.55
N LEU A 179 -22.10 -0.20 14.53
CA LEU A 179 -21.28 0.90 14.05
C LEU A 179 -22.06 1.61 12.94
N TYR A 180 -21.91 2.92 12.86
CA TYR A 180 -22.57 3.74 11.84
C TYR A 180 -21.57 4.65 11.15
N SER A 181 -21.78 4.85 9.86
CA SER A 181 -21.11 5.89 9.08
C SER A 181 -22.12 6.99 8.76
N LEU A 182 -21.76 8.23 9.05
CA LEU A 182 -22.59 9.41 8.75
C LEU A 182 -21.97 10.16 7.58
N PHE A 183 -22.81 10.57 6.64
CA PHE A 183 -22.47 11.45 5.53
C PHE A 183 -23.34 12.68 5.63
N VAL A 184 -22.73 13.83 5.87
CA VAL A 184 -23.43 15.11 6.05
C VAL A 184 -23.02 16.07 4.97
N SER A 185 -24.00 16.63 4.26
CA SER A 185 -23.79 17.61 3.19
C SER A 185 -24.81 18.72 3.28
N ALA A 186 -24.45 19.93 2.88
CA ALA A 186 -25.35 21.07 2.81
C ALA A 186 -24.89 22.01 1.69
N ASP A 187 -25.80 22.75 1.08
CA ASP A 187 -25.47 23.71 0.04
C ASP A 187 -24.51 24.78 0.56
N GLY A 188 -23.44 25.05 -0.18
CA GLY A 188 -22.37 25.97 0.23
C GLY A 188 -21.35 25.37 1.22
N TYR A 189 -21.51 24.12 1.66
CA TYR A 189 -20.60 23.46 2.60
C TYR A 189 -19.93 22.21 2.03
N ALA A 190 -18.69 21.98 2.49
CA ALA A 190 -17.98 20.74 2.26
C ALA A 190 -18.66 19.53 2.90
N THR A 191 -18.75 18.42 2.17
CA THR A 191 -19.30 17.17 2.68
C THR A 191 -18.43 16.61 3.80
N CYS A 192 -19.02 16.33 4.94
CA CYS A 192 -18.36 15.69 6.08
C CYS A 192 -18.72 14.20 6.17
N ARG A 193 -17.73 13.35 6.46
CA ARG A 193 -17.96 11.92 6.70
C ARG A 193 -17.40 11.51 8.05
N MET A 194 -18.22 10.82 8.85
CA MET A 194 -17.80 10.15 10.09
C MET A 194 -17.92 8.65 9.89
N LEU A 195 -16.86 7.91 10.17
CA LEU A 195 -16.85 6.45 10.02
C LEU A 195 -16.99 5.74 11.36
N ASN A 196 -17.69 4.61 11.34
CA ASN A 196 -17.70 3.60 12.41
C ASN A 196 -17.95 4.19 13.82
N ARG A 197 -18.92 5.08 13.93
CA ARG A 197 -19.37 5.65 15.20
C ARG A 197 -20.29 4.65 15.90
N ARG A 198 -19.97 4.36 17.15
CA ARG A 198 -20.88 3.65 18.05
C ARG A 198 -21.86 4.66 18.64
N ILE A 199 -23.14 4.30 18.66
CA ILE A 199 -24.17 5.15 19.27
C ILE A 199 -24.26 4.80 20.75
N PRO A 200 -24.12 5.77 21.68
CA PRO A 200 -24.23 5.51 23.11
C PRO A 200 -25.57 4.84 23.47
N LYS A 201 -25.55 3.89 24.43
CA LYS A 201 -26.75 3.16 24.88
C LYS A 201 -27.67 3.98 25.82
N GLN A 202 -27.60 5.32 25.82
CA GLN A 202 -28.14 6.13 26.92
C GLN A 202 -29.51 6.77 26.60
N GLY A 203 -30.53 6.39 27.38
CA GLY A 203 -31.79 7.13 27.58
C GLY A 203 -32.67 7.36 26.35
N ASP A 204 -33.56 8.35 26.45
CA ASP A 204 -34.57 8.70 25.43
C ASP A 204 -33.97 9.23 24.12
N SER A 205 -32.70 9.66 24.11
CA SER A 205 -31.99 10.03 22.88
C SER A 205 -30.47 10.01 23.03
N ALA A 206 -29.78 9.48 22.01
CA ALA A 206 -28.33 9.42 21.93
C ALA A 206 -27.86 10.58 21.04
N ALA A 207 -27.35 11.64 21.66
CA ALA A 207 -26.74 12.74 20.93
C ALA A 207 -25.30 12.39 20.57
N LEU A 208 -24.95 12.47 19.29
CA LEU A 208 -23.54 12.48 18.87
C LEU A 208 -22.95 13.89 19.08
N GLU A 209 -21.62 13.95 19.10
CA GLU A 209 -20.90 15.22 19.02
C GLU A 209 -21.39 16.04 17.80
N PRO A 210 -21.53 17.38 17.94
CA PRO A 210 -21.92 18.23 16.83
C PRO A 210 -21.01 18.05 15.61
N ILE A 211 -21.62 17.94 14.44
CA ILE A 211 -20.91 17.86 13.16
C ILE A 211 -20.74 19.28 12.64
N ARG A 212 -19.48 19.72 12.57
CA ARG A 212 -19.11 21.04 12.07
C ARG A 212 -18.80 20.94 10.58
N LEU A 213 -19.73 21.41 9.74
CA LEU A 213 -19.51 21.60 8.32
C LEU A 213 -18.68 22.87 8.11
N ARG A 214 -17.71 22.80 7.21
CA ARG A 214 -16.93 23.96 6.81
C ARG A 214 -17.42 24.43 5.44
N PRO A 215 -17.59 25.75 5.23
CA PRO A 215 -18.03 26.26 3.94
C PRO A 215 -17.01 25.86 2.86
N TRP A 216 -17.51 25.62 1.65
CA TRP A 216 -16.63 25.56 0.49
C TRP A 216 -15.88 26.88 0.37
N ARG A 217 -14.59 26.82 0.02
CA ARG A 217 -13.83 28.03 -0.28
C ARG A 217 -13.72 28.25 -1.77
N THR A 218 -13.55 29.51 -2.15
CA THR A 218 -13.10 29.89 -3.48
C THR A 218 -11.63 30.25 -3.38
N LEU A 219 -10.80 29.64 -4.20
CA LEU A 219 -9.42 30.08 -4.36
C LEU A 219 -9.32 30.95 -5.60
N VAL A 220 -8.76 32.14 -5.45
CA VAL A 220 -8.38 33.01 -6.56
C VAL A 220 -6.88 33.18 -6.56
N GLY A 221 -6.32 33.38 -7.75
CA GLY A 221 -4.89 33.55 -7.86
C GLY A 221 -4.44 33.93 -9.25
N LYS A 222 -3.14 34.06 -9.40
CA LYS A 222 -2.48 34.41 -10.66
C LYS A 222 -1.36 33.41 -10.95
N VAL A 223 -1.25 33.04 -12.21
CA VAL A 223 -0.09 32.30 -12.74
C VAL A 223 0.74 33.26 -13.56
N VAL A 224 2.03 33.35 -13.22
CA VAL A 224 3.00 34.23 -13.86
C VAL A 224 4.20 33.44 -14.36
N ASP A 225 5.01 34.04 -15.23
CA ASP A 225 6.31 33.50 -15.63
C ASP A 225 7.45 33.97 -14.70
N GLY A 226 8.68 33.54 -14.99
CA GLY A 226 9.86 33.95 -14.22
C GLY A 226 10.17 35.46 -14.29
N GLN A 227 9.51 36.21 -15.17
CA GLN A 227 9.58 37.67 -15.28
C GLN A 227 8.36 38.37 -14.64
N GLY A 228 7.45 37.60 -14.00
CA GLY A 228 6.21 38.14 -13.42
C GLY A 228 5.10 38.43 -14.43
N ARG A 229 5.28 38.10 -15.71
CA ARG A 229 4.25 38.31 -16.73
C ARG A 229 3.17 37.24 -16.61
N PRO A 230 1.89 37.59 -16.85
CA PRO A 230 0.80 36.63 -16.76
C PRO A 230 0.94 35.47 -17.75
N VAL A 231 0.53 34.27 -17.33
CA VAL A 231 0.49 33.07 -18.16
C VAL A 231 -0.96 32.62 -18.32
N GLY A 232 -1.53 32.86 -19.50
CA GLY A 232 -2.86 32.37 -19.86
C GLY A 232 -2.90 30.88 -20.19
N ASP A 233 -4.12 30.32 -20.19
CA ASP A 233 -4.42 28.92 -20.51
C ASP A 233 -3.70 27.87 -19.65
N ALA A 234 -3.15 28.29 -18.50
CA ALA A 234 -2.56 27.39 -17.53
C ALA A 234 -3.68 26.60 -16.86
N ARG A 235 -3.59 25.28 -16.93
CA ARG A 235 -4.49 24.39 -16.18
C ARG A 235 -4.10 24.47 -14.70
N VAL A 236 -5.04 24.85 -13.85
CA VAL A 236 -4.84 24.95 -12.39
C VAL A 236 -5.76 23.96 -11.69
N TRP A 237 -5.28 23.28 -10.65
CA TRP A 237 -6.11 22.39 -9.84
C TRP A 237 -5.61 22.29 -8.41
N THR A 238 -6.50 21.90 -7.49
CA THR A 238 -6.17 21.70 -6.06
C THR A 238 -5.98 20.24 -5.71
N HIS A 239 -5.23 19.98 -4.65
CA HIS A 239 -5.17 18.67 -4.00
C HIS A 239 -5.17 18.77 -2.48
N GLY A 240 -5.58 17.69 -1.82
CA GLY A 240 -5.44 17.49 -0.38
C GLY A 240 -6.77 17.39 0.38
N CYS A 241 -6.78 16.52 1.39
CA CYS A 241 -7.65 16.61 2.55
C CYS A 241 -6.77 16.23 3.75
N ALA A 242 -6.56 17.17 4.68
CA ALA A 242 -5.54 17.06 5.72
C ALA A 242 -5.95 16.11 6.86
N GLU A 243 -7.25 15.87 7.09
CA GLU A 243 -7.69 15.09 8.24
C GLU A 243 -8.01 13.60 7.95
N PRO A 244 -7.22 12.65 8.48
CA PRO A 244 -7.51 11.21 8.35
C PRO A 244 -8.70 10.74 9.21
N LYS A 245 -9.24 11.58 10.10
CA LYS A 245 -10.35 11.23 11.02
C LYS A 245 -11.73 11.61 10.47
N ARG A 246 -11.81 12.52 9.49
CA ARG A 246 -13.04 13.04 8.90
C ARG A 246 -12.84 13.11 7.39
N PHE A 247 -13.18 12.03 6.70
CA PHE A 247 -12.97 11.91 5.25
C PHE A 247 -13.94 12.81 4.50
N ALA A 248 -13.59 14.07 4.30
CA ALA A 248 -14.26 14.83 3.26
C ALA A 248 -13.82 14.28 1.90
N ILE A 249 -14.80 14.00 1.05
CA ILE A 249 -14.55 13.75 -0.38
C ILE A 249 -14.38 15.15 -0.96
N ALA A 250 -13.13 15.56 -1.16
CA ALA A 250 -12.81 16.86 -1.73
C ALA A 250 -12.92 16.73 -3.25
N PRO A 251 -13.89 17.38 -3.92
CA PRO A 251 -13.94 17.31 -5.37
C PRO A 251 -12.60 17.79 -5.94
N PHE A 252 -12.10 17.07 -6.94
CA PHE A 252 -10.95 17.51 -7.71
C PHE A 252 -11.37 18.72 -8.55
N VAL A 253 -11.11 19.93 -8.05
CA VAL A 253 -11.46 21.17 -8.75
C VAL A 253 -10.36 21.51 -9.75
N VAL A 254 -10.76 21.72 -11.01
CA VAL A 254 -9.88 22.12 -12.11
C VAL A 254 -10.41 23.41 -12.71
N GLY A 255 -9.50 24.34 -13.00
CA GLY A 255 -9.76 25.56 -13.74
C GLY A 255 -8.66 25.82 -14.76
N GLN A 256 -8.81 26.93 -15.48
CA GLN A 256 -7.80 27.47 -16.39
C GLN A 256 -7.59 28.95 -16.07
N THR A 257 -6.39 29.45 -16.35
CA THR A 257 -6.12 30.88 -16.26
C THR A 257 -6.63 31.62 -17.49
N ASP A 258 -7.10 32.85 -17.28
CA ASP A 258 -7.42 33.79 -18.36
C ASP A 258 -6.17 34.42 -19.00
N ALA A 259 -6.34 35.30 -19.98
CA ALA A 259 -5.22 36.01 -20.64
C ALA A 259 -4.37 36.87 -19.68
N ASN A 260 -4.93 37.28 -18.54
CA ASN A 260 -4.23 37.99 -17.47
C ASN A 260 -3.59 37.03 -16.45
N GLY A 261 -3.58 35.73 -16.72
CA GLY A 261 -3.04 34.71 -15.85
C GLY A 261 -3.87 34.47 -14.60
N CYS A 262 -5.06 35.07 -14.48
CA CYS A 262 -5.91 34.95 -13.30
C CYS A 262 -6.72 33.66 -13.36
N PHE A 263 -6.89 32.98 -12.23
CA PHE A 263 -7.75 31.80 -12.11
C PHE A 263 -8.69 31.94 -10.91
N ARG A 264 -9.80 31.19 -10.98
CA ARG A 264 -10.76 31.01 -9.91
C ARG A 264 -11.17 29.54 -9.82
N LEU A 265 -10.91 28.92 -8.67
CA LEU A 265 -11.32 27.56 -8.35
C LEU A 265 -12.45 27.63 -7.31
N GLU A 266 -13.65 27.23 -7.69
CA GLU A 266 -14.82 27.20 -6.81
C GLU A 266 -15.00 25.84 -6.16
N LYS A 267 -15.73 25.78 -5.04
CA LYS A 267 -16.01 24.53 -4.31
C LYS A 267 -14.74 23.79 -3.87
N VAL A 268 -13.69 24.54 -3.56
CA VAL A 268 -12.45 23.98 -3.02
C VAL A 268 -12.70 23.59 -1.57
N HIS A 269 -12.26 22.38 -1.19
CA HIS A 269 -12.36 21.96 0.19
C HIS A 269 -11.56 22.91 1.10
N PRO A 270 -12.09 23.33 2.26
CA PRO A 270 -11.40 24.26 3.15
C PRO A 270 -10.07 23.73 3.72
N GLU A 271 -9.87 22.41 3.69
CA GLU A 271 -8.58 21.77 4.03
C GLU A 271 -7.73 21.38 2.82
N ALA A 272 -8.10 21.79 1.61
CA ALA A 272 -7.22 21.61 0.48
C ALA A 272 -5.92 22.38 0.79
N CYS A 273 -4.79 21.70 0.74
CA CYS A 273 -3.53 22.28 1.19
C CYS A 273 -2.56 22.54 0.04
N LEU A 274 -2.88 22.14 -1.19
CA LEU A 274 -1.99 22.25 -2.33
C LEU A 274 -2.73 22.78 -3.56
N VAL A 275 -2.08 23.66 -4.32
CA VAL A 275 -2.51 24.10 -5.65
C VAL A 275 -1.37 23.88 -6.63
N PHE A 276 -1.73 23.44 -7.84
CA PHE A 276 -0.79 23.16 -8.91
C PHE A 276 -1.22 23.89 -10.18
N ALA A 277 -0.23 24.24 -11.01
CA ALA A 277 -0.47 24.76 -12.35
C ALA A 277 0.46 24.09 -13.37
N LYS A 278 -0.03 23.95 -14.62
CA LYS A 278 0.80 23.55 -15.76
C LYS A 278 0.26 24.07 -17.09
N THR A 279 1.17 24.26 -18.06
CA THR A 279 0.86 24.48 -19.48
C THR A 279 1.55 23.42 -20.34
N LYS A 280 1.37 23.47 -21.68
CA LYS A 280 1.99 22.52 -22.62
C LYS A 280 3.51 22.76 -22.77
N ASP A 281 3.92 24.02 -22.65
CA ASP A 281 5.24 24.58 -22.96
C ASP A 281 6.05 24.99 -21.72
N ARG A 282 5.44 24.98 -20.54
CA ARG A 282 6.08 25.34 -19.26
C ARG A 282 6.13 24.16 -18.29
N ARG A 283 6.99 24.29 -17.30
CA ARG A 283 7.20 23.36 -16.19
C ARG A 283 5.99 23.32 -15.28
N TRP A 284 5.91 22.29 -14.48
CA TRP A 284 4.93 22.22 -13.40
C TRP A 284 5.32 23.16 -12.26
N ALA A 285 4.33 23.78 -11.64
CA ALA A 285 4.48 24.47 -10.36
C ALA A 285 3.45 23.96 -9.36
N GLY A 286 3.81 24.04 -8.09
CA GLY A 286 2.92 23.77 -6.97
C GLY A 286 3.24 24.67 -5.79
N GLN A 287 2.23 24.94 -4.98
CA GLN A 287 2.35 25.70 -3.74
C GLN A 287 1.44 25.09 -2.68
N ALA A 288 1.89 25.11 -1.42
CA ALA A 288 1.01 24.88 -0.30
C ALA A 288 0.11 26.12 -0.10
N VAL A 289 -1.14 25.89 0.29
CA VAL A 289 -2.13 26.95 0.50
C VAL A 289 -2.59 26.88 1.94
N GLU A 290 -2.42 27.97 2.66
CA GLU A 290 -2.92 28.07 4.03
C GLU A 290 -4.47 28.13 4.03
N PRO A 291 -5.14 27.70 5.11
CA PRO A 291 -6.60 27.71 5.19
C PRO A 291 -7.23 29.09 4.88
N ASP A 292 -6.58 30.17 5.32
CA ASP A 292 -7.05 31.55 5.24
C ASP A 292 -6.41 32.38 4.11
N GLU A 293 -5.56 31.76 3.28
CA GLU A 293 -4.89 32.47 2.18
C GLU A 293 -5.85 32.72 1.02
N ALA A 294 -6.15 34.00 0.78
CA ALA A 294 -7.15 34.41 -0.21
C ALA A 294 -6.59 34.56 -1.63
N ALA A 295 -5.29 34.81 -1.79
CA ALA A 295 -4.66 35.07 -3.08
C ALA A 295 -3.39 34.24 -3.25
N ILE A 296 -3.35 33.42 -4.31
CA ILE A 296 -2.23 32.52 -4.60
C ILE A 296 -1.51 33.01 -5.84
N GLN A 297 -0.17 33.00 -5.83
CA GLN A 297 0.62 33.29 -7.02
C GLN A 297 1.55 32.12 -7.35
N LEU A 298 1.37 31.52 -8.53
CA LEU A 298 2.22 30.43 -9.03
C LEU A 298 3.13 30.92 -10.14
N THR A 299 4.40 30.50 -10.13
CA THR A 299 5.37 30.84 -11.18
C THR A 299 5.65 29.64 -12.08
N LEU A 300 5.35 29.74 -13.37
CA LEU A 300 5.64 28.72 -14.38
C LEU A 300 6.85 29.10 -15.25
N LEU A 301 7.92 28.32 -15.12
CA LEU A 301 9.14 28.48 -15.90
C LEU A 301 9.04 27.76 -17.26
N PRO A 302 9.65 28.28 -18.35
CA PRO A 302 9.70 27.56 -19.63
C PRO A 302 10.32 26.17 -19.50
N ARG A 303 9.80 25.19 -20.25
CA ARG A 303 10.25 23.77 -20.17
C ARG A 303 11.76 23.61 -20.37
N GLY A 304 12.35 24.40 -21.27
CA GLY A 304 13.78 24.40 -21.59
C GLY A 304 14.67 25.30 -20.73
N ALA A 305 14.11 26.21 -19.92
CA ALA A 305 14.91 27.22 -19.22
C ALA A 305 15.98 26.58 -18.32
N ALA A 306 17.26 26.95 -18.43
CA ALA A 306 18.20 26.59 -17.37
C ALA A 306 17.63 27.07 -16.03
N SER A 307 17.81 26.31 -14.94
CA SER A 307 17.57 26.86 -13.61
C SER A 307 18.56 28.02 -13.48
N ALA A 308 18.12 29.23 -13.81
CA ALA A 308 18.95 30.41 -13.77
C ALA A 308 19.48 30.47 -12.33
N GLY A 309 20.80 30.59 -12.15
CA GLY A 309 21.43 30.54 -10.83
C GLY A 309 20.96 31.61 -9.83
N GLY A 310 20.03 32.47 -10.22
CA GLY A 310 19.35 33.46 -9.37
C GLY A 310 17.90 33.11 -9.01
N ASP A 311 17.31 32.01 -9.48
CA ASP A 311 16.00 31.57 -8.99
C ASP A 311 16.20 31.00 -7.58
N SER A 312 15.84 31.80 -6.57
CA SER A 312 15.98 31.50 -5.15
C SER A 312 15.10 30.34 -4.67
N SER A 313 14.41 29.65 -5.59
CA SER A 313 13.72 28.41 -5.28
C SER A 313 14.71 27.40 -4.70
N PRO A 314 14.60 27.04 -3.41
CA PRO A 314 15.51 26.08 -2.81
C PRO A 314 15.46 24.78 -3.62
N VAL A 315 16.62 24.40 -4.16
CA VAL A 315 16.89 23.04 -4.62
C VAL A 315 16.40 22.11 -3.51
N LEU A 316 15.58 21.09 -3.83
CA LEU A 316 15.36 20.03 -2.86
C LEU A 316 16.70 19.35 -2.68
N ARG A 317 17.43 19.80 -1.68
CA ARG A 317 18.57 19.07 -1.17
C ARG A 317 17.95 17.92 -0.40
N PRO A 318 18.38 16.67 -0.65
CA PRO A 318 18.03 15.60 0.27
C PRO A 318 18.51 16.10 1.60
N VAL A 319 17.62 16.17 2.57
CA VAL A 319 17.79 16.92 3.81
C VAL A 319 19.15 16.56 4.43
N GLN A 320 20.21 17.33 4.12
CA GLN A 320 21.50 17.27 4.81
C GLN A 320 21.36 18.04 6.12
N ARG A 321 20.24 17.82 6.84
CA ARG A 321 20.16 18.25 8.24
C ARG A 321 21.14 17.38 9.02
N ALA A 322 21.71 17.98 10.06
CA ALA A 322 22.43 17.25 11.08
C ALA A 322 21.63 16.01 11.47
N SER A 323 22.30 14.86 11.51
CA SER A 323 21.73 13.53 11.75
C SER A 323 20.65 13.54 12.86
N LYS A 324 20.90 14.30 13.94
CA LYS A 324 20.01 14.51 15.08
C LYS A 324 18.59 15.00 14.72
N GLN A 325 18.42 15.97 13.81
CA GLN A 325 17.09 16.52 13.51
C GLN A 325 16.25 15.57 12.64
N ARG A 326 16.90 14.88 11.69
CA ARG A 326 16.26 13.79 10.94
C ARG A 326 15.79 12.69 11.88
N HIS A 327 16.64 12.33 12.85
CA HIS A 327 16.28 11.30 13.82
C HIS A 327 15.09 11.70 14.69
N ARG A 328 15.07 12.94 15.19
CA ARG A 328 13.95 13.46 15.97
C ARG A 328 12.62 13.39 15.21
N TRP A 329 12.60 13.77 13.94
CA TRP A 329 11.38 13.74 13.12
C TRP A 329 10.93 12.33 12.79
N ALA A 330 11.87 11.48 12.37
CA ALA A 330 11.56 10.08 12.13
C ALA A 330 11.02 9.40 13.40
N ALA A 331 11.60 9.69 14.57
CA ALA A 331 11.08 9.22 15.85
C ALA A 331 9.66 9.75 16.12
N GLN A 332 9.39 11.04 15.94
CA GLN A 332 8.05 11.62 16.11
C GLN A 332 7.00 10.97 15.22
N VAL A 333 7.38 10.63 13.99
CA VAL A 333 6.49 10.05 12.99
C VAL A 333 6.29 8.54 13.21
N LEU A 334 7.36 7.80 13.51
CA LEU A 334 7.33 6.34 13.59
C LEU A 334 6.90 5.84 14.97
N ARG A 335 7.16 6.58 16.06
CA ARG A 335 6.80 6.17 17.43
C ARG A 335 5.31 5.84 17.57
N PRO A 336 4.35 6.68 17.13
CA PRO A 336 2.92 6.33 17.22
C PRO A 336 2.54 5.11 16.37
N VAL A 337 3.30 4.78 15.32
CA VAL A 337 3.06 3.57 14.51
C VAL A 337 3.52 2.33 15.28
N VAL A 338 4.68 2.42 15.93
CA VAL A 338 5.28 1.32 16.72
C VAL A 338 4.46 1.05 17.96
N GLU A 339 4.08 2.07 18.73
CA GLU A 339 3.21 1.94 19.90
C GLU A 339 1.87 1.28 19.54
N ARG A 340 1.28 1.63 18.39
CA ARG A 340 0.07 0.96 17.89
C ARG A 340 0.32 -0.48 17.48
N ALA A 341 1.45 -0.76 16.83
CA ALA A 341 1.82 -2.12 16.46
C ALA A 341 2.00 -3.01 17.70
N GLU A 342 2.65 -2.50 18.75
CA GLU A 342 2.80 -3.18 20.03
C GLU A 342 1.45 -3.39 20.75
N ALA A 343 0.64 -2.34 20.85
CA ALA A 343 -0.69 -2.43 21.47
C ALA A 343 -1.59 -3.46 20.76
N ALA A 344 -1.42 -3.61 19.45
CA ALA A 344 -2.11 -4.61 18.64
C ALA A 344 -1.43 -5.99 18.62
N LYS A 345 -0.29 -6.17 19.31
CA LYS A 345 0.58 -7.37 19.24
C LYS A 345 0.89 -7.79 17.80
N ASN A 346 1.08 -6.81 16.92
CA ASN A 346 1.34 -7.04 15.50
C ASN A 346 2.83 -7.22 15.25
N GLU A 347 3.34 -8.41 15.59
CA GLU A 347 4.76 -8.78 15.42
C GLU A 347 5.26 -8.60 13.99
N ARG A 348 4.40 -8.88 12.98
CA ARG A 348 4.75 -8.69 11.57
C ARG A 348 5.03 -7.23 11.22
N LEU A 349 4.26 -6.30 11.78
CA LEU A 349 4.49 -4.87 11.58
C LEU A 349 5.74 -4.40 12.33
N LEU A 350 5.93 -4.85 13.57
CA LEU A 350 7.16 -4.58 14.32
C LEU A 350 8.41 -5.07 13.59
N TYR A 351 8.34 -6.28 13.03
CA TYR A 351 9.38 -6.87 12.20
C TYR A 351 9.77 -5.97 11.00
N GLN A 352 8.81 -5.27 10.40
CA GLN A 352 9.06 -4.36 9.28
C GLN A 352 9.56 -2.98 9.72
N LEU A 353 9.17 -2.53 10.91
CA LEU A 353 9.45 -1.20 11.41
C LEU A 353 10.78 -1.11 12.19
N LEU A 354 11.10 -2.09 13.03
CA LEU A 354 12.25 -2.01 13.93
C LEU A 354 13.61 -1.85 13.22
N PRO A 355 13.93 -2.58 12.13
CA PRO A 355 15.17 -2.33 11.39
C PRO A 355 15.21 -0.95 10.73
N LYS A 356 14.05 -0.39 10.35
CA LYS A 356 13.98 0.98 9.82
C LYS A 356 14.13 2.01 10.94
N LEU A 357 13.50 1.78 12.08
CA LEU A 357 13.69 2.59 13.28
C LEU A 357 15.15 2.62 13.69
N ALA A 358 15.87 1.51 13.68
CA ALA A 358 17.29 1.50 14.00
C ALA A 358 18.11 2.51 13.16
N GLN A 359 17.76 2.68 11.88
CA GLN A 359 18.42 3.65 10.99
C GLN A 359 18.08 5.11 11.29
N TYR A 360 16.93 5.39 11.91
CA TYR A 360 16.43 6.75 12.08
C TYR A 360 16.14 7.16 13.53
N ALA A 361 16.08 6.25 14.47
CA ALA A 361 15.73 6.43 15.87
C ALA A 361 16.37 5.30 16.69
N PRO A 362 17.72 5.23 16.73
CA PRO A 362 18.46 4.11 17.29
C PRO A 362 18.11 3.85 18.76
N GLU A 363 17.92 4.89 19.56
CA GLU A 363 17.51 4.79 20.98
C GLU A 363 16.20 4.03 21.14
N LEU A 364 15.18 4.34 20.33
CA LEU A 364 13.90 3.64 20.38
C LEU A 364 14.05 2.18 19.96
N ALA A 365 14.86 1.89 18.94
CA ALA A 365 15.12 0.53 18.50
C ALA A 365 15.85 -0.30 19.58
N LEU A 366 16.80 0.31 20.30
CA LEU A 366 17.50 -0.30 21.43
C LEU A 366 16.54 -0.65 22.57
N ASP A 367 15.61 0.25 22.94
CA ASP A 367 14.60 -0.01 23.98
C ASP A 367 13.71 -1.23 23.69
N HIS A 368 13.57 -1.58 22.40
CA HIS A 368 12.82 -2.76 21.97
C HIS A 368 13.71 -4.00 21.77
N LEU A 369 15.04 -3.86 21.66
CA LEU A 369 15.93 -4.96 21.26
C LEU A 369 15.84 -6.17 22.21
N ASP A 370 15.81 -5.92 23.52
CA ASP A 370 15.70 -6.96 24.55
C ASP A 370 14.33 -7.67 24.59
N ARG A 371 13.30 -7.03 24.01
CA ARG A 371 11.94 -7.59 23.93
C ARG A 371 11.76 -8.51 22.72
N ILE A 372 12.70 -8.49 21.78
CA ILE A 372 12.64 -9.31 20.57
C ILE A 372 13.15 -10.71 20.92
N SER A 373 12.27 -11.71 20.98
CA SER A 373 12.66 -13.12 21.22
C SER A 373 13.38 -13.75 20.02
N GLU A 374 13.10 -13.23 18.82
CA GLU A 374 13.57 -13.79 17.56
C GLU A 374 15.00 -13.32 17.23
N SER A 375 15.99 -14.21 17.35
CA SER A 375 17.41 -13.90 17.12
C SER A 375 17.67 -13.24 15.76
N TRP A 376 17.00 -13.72 14.71
CA TRP A 376 17.17 -13.18 13.36
C TRP A 376 16.68 -11.72 13.22
N LEU A 377 15.63 -11.33 13.95
CA LEU A 377 15.16 -9.95 13.99
C LEU A 377 16.09 -9.07 14.83
N ARG A 378 16.58 -9.57 15.98
CA ARG A 378 17.63 -8.89 16.75
C ARG A 378 18.85 -8.60 15.89
N ILE A 379 19.32 -9.58 15.12
CA ILE A 379 20.44 -9.42 14.17
C ILE A 379 20.12 -8.32 13.15
N GLN A 380 18.91 -8.27 12.58
CA GLN A 380 18.55 -7.18 11.66
C GLN A 380 18.56 -5.80 12.30
N VAL A 381 18.11 -5.69 13.56
CA VAL A 381 18.13 -4.43 14.31
C VAL A 381 19.55 -4.01 14.65
N LEU A 382 20.36 -4.90 15.23
CA LEU A 382 21.78 -4.66 15.54
C LEU A 382 22.57 -4.25 14.29
N THR A 383 22.36 -4.97 13.19
CA THR A 383 22.98 -4.65 11.90
C THR A 383 22.58 -3.27 11.40
N ALA A 384 21.32 -2.86 11.59
CA ALA A 384 20.83 -1.54 11.20
C ALA A 384 21.29 -0.41 12.14
N LEU A 385 21.63 -0.74 13.39
CA LEU A 385 22.25 0.17 14.37
C LEU A 385 23.76 0.37 14.10
N GLY A 386 24.38 -0.50 13.29
CA GLY A 386 25.83 -0.52 13.08
C GLY A 386 26.61 -1.36 14.09
N GLU A 387 25.92 -2.08 14.98
CA GLU A 387 26.48 -2.97 16.00
C GLU A 387 26.86 -4.33 15.38
N PHE A 388 27.79 -4.31 14.42
CA PHE A 388 28.10 -5.47 13.60
C PHE A 388 28.76 -6.61 14.37
N ASP A 389 29.57 -6.31 15.39
CA ASP A 389 30.26 -7.33 16.17
C ASP A 389 29.27 -8.11 17.04
N GLU A 390 28.34 -7.42 17.71
CA GLU A 390 27.26 -8.07 18.46
C GLU A 390 26.31 -8.84 17.54
N ALA A 391 25.95 -8.27 16.39
CA ALA A 391 25.13 -8.96 15.38
C ALA A 391 25.82 -10.24 14.87
N TRP A 392 27.14 -10.19 14.69
CA TRP A 392 27.94 -11.32 14.23
C TRP A 392 28.07 -12.40 15.30
N GLU A 393 28.37 -12.05 16.55
CA GLU A 393 28.42 -13.03 17.65
C GLU A 393 27.06 -13.69 17.89
N LEU A 394 25.97 -12.91 17.81
CA LEU A 394 24.62 -13.46 17.85
C LEU A 394 24.35 -14.40 16.65
N ALA A 395 24.85 -14.07 15.46
CA ALA A 395 24.77 -14.97 14.31
C ALA A 395 25.51 -16.30 14.56
N ARG A 396 26.76 -16.23 15.05
CA ARG A 396 27.62 -17.39 15.36
C ARG A 396 27.03 -18.31 16.41
N SER A 397 26.38 -17.74 17.43
CA SER A 397 25.72 -18.51 18.49
C SER A 397 24.51 -19.34 18.02
N SER A 398 24.06 -19.15 16.76
CA SER A 398 23.01 -19.98 16.18
C SER A 398 23.46 -21.43 16.06
N TRP A 399 22.72 -22.33 16.70
CA TRP A 399 23.03 -23.77 16.75
C TRP A 399 22.84 -24.46 15.40
N ASN A 400 21.94 -23.96 14.56
CA ASN A 400 21.63 -24.53 13.25
C ASN A 400 22.57 -23.90 12.19
N PRO A 401 23.42 -24.69 11.51
CA PRO A 401 24.33 -24.17 10.48
C PRO A 401 23.62 -23.40 9.35
N ARG A 402 22.38 -23.78 9.02
CA ARG A 402 21.57 -23.08 8.02
C ARG A 402 21.20 -21.68 8.48
N ASP A 403 20.67 -21.56 9.70
CA ASP A 403 20.22 -20.29 10.25
C ASP A 403 21.42 -19.37 10.49
N ARG A 404 22.52 -19.93 11.01
CA ARG A 404 23.81 -19.26 11.15
C ARG A 404 24.28 -18.65 9.83
N PHE A 405 24.26 -19.42 8.74
CA PHE A 405 24.65 -18.91 7.42
C PHE A 405 23.73 -17.79 6.95
N VAL A 406 22.41 -17.93 7.08
CA VAL A 406 21.45 -16.86 6.72
C VAL A 406 21.71 -15.59 7.53
N HIS A 407 22.04 -15.73 8.81
CA HIS A 407 22.44 -14.61 9.65
C HIS A 407 23.76 -13.98 9.19
N TYR A 408 24.75 -14.79 8.82
CA TYR A 408 26.00 -14.30 8.27
C TYR A 408 25.78 -13.48 7.01
N GLN A 409 24.93 -13.94 6.09
CA GLN A 409 24.57 -13.17 4.89
C GLN A 409 24.06 -11.79 5.26
N LYS A 410 23.16 -11.71 6.25
CA LYS A 410 22.54 -10.44 6.64
C LYS A 410 23.54 -9.43 7.22
N VAL A 411 24.41 -9.90 8.12
CA VAL A 411 25.45 -9.07 8.73
C VAL A 411 26.47 -8.64 7.66
N PHE A 412 26.91 -9.60 6.83
CA PHE A 412 27.88 -9.37 5.76
C PHE A 412 27.42 -8.31 4.75
N GLU A 413 26.15 -8.34 4.33
CA GLU A 413 25.58 -7.38 3.36
C GLU A 413 25.59 -5.92 3.86
N SER A 414 25.63 -5.73 5.18
CA SER A 414 25.52 -4.40 5.79
C SER A 414 26.84 -3.90 6.37
N CYS A 415 27.80 -4.80 6.63
CA CYS A 415 29.14 -4.46 7.07
C CYS A 415 29.90 -3.73 5.96
N GLN A 416 30.55 -2.60 6.29
CA GLN A 416 31.38 -1.84 5.34
C GLN A 416 32.87 -2.14 5.46
N ASP A 417 33.30 -2.76 6.56
CA ASP A 417 34.69 -3.13 6.82
C ASP A 417 35.09 -4.33 5.96
N ALA A 418 36.02 -4.12 5.03
CA ALA A 418 36.47 -5.14 4.10
C ALA A 418 37.17 -6.33 4.78
N GLN A 419 37.92 -6.09 5.87
CA GLN A 419 38.62 -7.14 6.61
C GLN A 419 37.62 -7.98 7.41
N LYS A 420 36.67 -7.35 8.11
CA LYS A 420 35.60 -8.08 8.80
C LYS A 420 34.78 -8.91 7.81
N ARG A 421 34.40 -8.33 6.66
CA ARG A 421 33.70 -9.08 5.60
C ARG A 421 34.48 -10.29 5.12
N ARG A 422 35.80 -10.18 4.94
CA ARG A 422 36.66 -11.31 4.56
C ARG A 422 36.64 -12.38 5.65
N GLN A 423 36.79 -12.00 6.92
CA GLN A 423 36.72 -12.93 8.05
C GLN A 423 35.37 -13.66 8.07
N MET A 424 34.27 -12.92 7.90
CA MET A 424 32.91 -13.48 7.86
C MET A 424 32.73 -14.53 6.76
N LEU A 425 33.29 -14.30 5.56
CA LEU A 425 33.26 -15.28 4.47
C LEU A 425 34.14 -16.49 4.75
N THR A 426 35.29 -16.31 5.39
CA THR A 426 36.17 -17.41 5.82
C THR A 426 35.47 -18.31 6.83
N ASP A 427 34.87 -17.71 7.86
CA ASP A 427 34.12 -18.44 8.89
C ASP A 427 32.90 -19.15 8.28
N ALA A 428 32.14 -18.46 7.44
CA ALA A 428 31.02 -19.04 6.72
C ALA A 428 31.46 -20.22 5.83
N LEU A 429 32.60 -20.12 5.14
CA LEU A 429 33.11 -21.19 4.29
C LEU A 429 33.57 -22.39 5.13
N ALA A 430 34.18 -22.17 6.30
CA ALA A 430 34.52 -23.24 7.23
C ALA A 430 33.28 -23.98 7.74
N ASP A 431 32.25 -23.25 8.19
CA ASP A 431 30.96 -23.80 8.63
C ASP A 431 30.27 -24.58 7.51
N VAL A 432 30.29 -24.04 6.28
CA VAL A 432 29.69 -24.67 5.09
C VAL A 432 30.44 -25.95 4.71
N ARG A 433 31.77 -25.98 4.81
CA ARG A 433 32.55 -27.21 4.54
C ARG A 433 32.27 -28.31 5.57
N GLY A 434 32.01 -27.93 6.83
CA GLY A 434 31.65 -28.86 7.90
C GLY A 434 30.21 -29.41 7.83
N THR A 435 29.32 -28.84 7.01
CA THR A 435 27.93 -29.30 6.94
C THR A 435 27.81 -30.66 6.26
N ILE A 436 27.00 -31.57 6.81
CA ILE A 436 26.73 -32.88 6.21
C ILE A 436 25.67 -32.84 5.10
N ILE A 437 24.93 -31.74 4.95
CA ILE A 437 23.80 -31.63 4.00
C ILE A 437 24.33 -31.12 2.64
N PRO A 438 24.43 -31.96 1.59
CA PRO A 438 25.09 -31.57 0.34
C PRO A 438 24.39 -30.40 -0.37
N ALA A 439 23.05 -30.38 -0.36
CA ALA A 439 22.27 -29.31 -0.94
C ALA A 439 22.56 -27.94 -0.29
N PHE A 440 22.64 -27.90 1.04
CA PHE A 440 22.98 -26.68 1.76
C PHE A 440 24.41 -26.24 1.46
N ARG A 441 25.37 -27.19 1.40
CA ARG A 441 26.76 -26.91 1.03
C ARG A 441 26.86 -26.20 -0.33
N VAL A 442 26.23 -26.78 -1.35
CA VAL A 442 26.18 -26.23 -2.72
C VAL A 442 25.56 -24.83 -2.73
N ALA A 443 24.40 -24.67 -2.08
CA ALA A 443 23.70 -23.39 -2.01
C ALA A 443 24.58 -22.27 -1.40
N ALA A 444 25.17 -22.57 -0.24
CA ALA A 444 25.94 -21.61 0.52
C ALA A 444 27.27 -21.26 -0.15
N SER A 445 27.96 -22.25 -0.74
CA SER A 445 29.18 -22.01 -1.53
C SER A 445 28.92 -21.14 -2.76
N GLY A 446 27.78 -21.30 -3.43
CA GLY A 446 27.40 -20.45 -4.55
C GLY A 446 27.29 -18.98 -4.16
N TYR A 447 26.62 -18.69 -3.04
CA TYR A 447 26.55 -17.34 -2.49
C TYR A 447 27.93 -16.81 -2.09
N ILE A 448 28.74 -17.59 -1.37
CA ILE A 448 30.09 -17.19 -0.94
C ILE A 448 30.95 -16.84 -2.16
N ALA A 449 30.90 -17.64 -3.23
CA ALA A 449 31.63 -17.36 -4.46
C ALA A 449 31.24 -16.02 -5.08
N VAL A 450 29.94 -15.68 -5.12
CA VAL A 450 29.49 -14.37 -5.61
C VAL A 450 30.08 -13.23 -4.78
N GLN A 451 30.11 -13.38 -3.46
CA GLN A 451 30.66 -12.34 -2.58
C GLN A 451 32.18 -12.20 -2.70
N LEU A 452 32.93 -13.32 -2.77
CA LEU A 452 34.36 -13.31 -3.03
C LEU A 452 34.68 -12.60 -4.35
N TYR A 453 33.94 -12.90 -5.42
CA TYR A 453 34.12 -12.25 -6.71
C TYR A 453 33.90 -10.73 -6.63
N ARG A 454 32.84 -10.28 -5.93
CA ARG A 454 32.53 -8.86 -5.72
C ARG A 454 33.59 -8.13 -4.88
N MET A 455 34.28 -8.85 -3.99
CA MET A 455 35.40 -8.32 -3.20
C MET A 455 36.72 -8.29 -3.96
N GLY A 456 36.74 -8.71 -5.24
CA GLY A 456 37.95 -8.77 -6.05
C GLY A 456 38.73 -10.09 -5.94
N GLU A 457 38.28 -11.03 -5.10
CA GLU A 457 38.90 -12.34 -4.89
C GLU A 457 38.48 -13.36 -5.96
N ARG A 458 38.70 -12.99 -7.22
CA ARG A 458 38.18 -13.71 -8.39
C ARG A 458 38.65 -15.16 -8.42
N GLU A 459 39.94 -15.43 -8.22
CA GLU A 459 40.44 -16.81 -8.26
C GLU A 459 39.81 -17.70 -7.17
N ALA A 460 39.65 -17.18 -5.95
CA ALA A 460 39.02 -17.93 -4.87
C ALA A 460 37.55 -18.23 -5.18
N ALA A 461 36.82 -17.27 -5.74
CA ALA A 461 35.46 -17.47 -6.21
C ALA A 461 35.38 -18.55 -7.31
N LEU A 462 36.25 -18.48 -8.33
CA LEU A 462 36.29 -19.43 -9.43
C LEU A 462 36.62 -20.84 -8.94
N ARG A 463 37.61 -20.99 -8.04
CA ARG A 463 37.95 -22.27 -7.41
C ARG A 463 36.74 -22.85 -6.68
N LEU A 464 36.06 -22.06 -5.85
CA LEU A 464 34.91 -22.52 -5.08
C LEU A 464 33.73 -22.96 -5.98
N VAL A 465 33.45 -22.23 -7.06
CA VAL A 465 32.43 -22.63 -8.05
C VAL A 465 32.81 -23.96 -8.72
N ASN A 466 34.06 -24.09 -9.17
CA ASN A 466 34.52 -25.31 -9.82
C ASN A 466 34.49 -26.52 -8.89
N GLU A 467 34.88 -26.35 -7.61
CA GLU A 467 34.81 -27.37 -6.56
C GLU A 467 33.37 -27.89 -6.39
N GLN A 468 32.37 -27.01 -6.36
CA GLN A 468 30.98 -27.39 -6.07
C GLN A 468 30.13 -27.69 -7.31
N ARG A 469 30.63 -27.44 -8.52
CA ARG A 469 29.88 -27.66 -9.78
C ARG A 469 29.35 -29.08 -9.91
N LYS A 470 30.24 -30.09 -9.76
CA LYS A 470 29.83 -31.50 -9.83
C LYS A 470 28.82 -31.84 -8.74
N GLY A 471 29.00 -31.30 -7.53
CA GLY A 471 28.07 -31.46 -6.42
C GLY A 471 26.66 -30.97 -6.78
N ALA A 472 26.55 -29.77 -7.38
CA ALA A 472 25.27 -29.20 -7.81
C ALA A 472 24.58 -30.01 -8.92
N GLU A 473 25.35 -30.53 -9.87
CA GLU A 473 24.86 -31.38 -10.96
C GLU A 473 24.35 -32.73 -10.43
N GLN A 474 25.02 -33.30 -9.43
CA GLN A 474 24.72 -34.62 -8.85
C GLN A 474 23.63 -34.63 -7.76
N LEU A 475 23.13 -33.47 -7.31
CA LEU A 475 22.05 -33.45 -6.31
C LEU A 475 20.84 -34.24 -6.81
N ALA A 476 20.30 -35.13 -5.97
CA ALA A 476 19.05 -35.82 -6.30
C ALA A 476 17.91 -34.80 -6.53
N GLY A 477 16.95 -35.10 -7.41
CA GLY A 477 15.79 -34.23 -7.62
C GLY A 477 15.02 -33.96 -6.31
N GLY A 478 14.31 -32.82 -6.24
CA GLY A 478 13.48 -32.47 -5.08
C GLY A 478 13.62 -30.99 -4.69
N LEU A 479 12.74 -30.53 -3.80
CA LEU A 479 12.64 -29.11 -3.45
C LEU A 479 13.96 -28.53 -2.94
N PHE A 480 14.65 -29.23 -2.02
CA PHE A 480 15.92 -28.74 -1.45
C PHE A 480 17.06 -28.71 -2.46
N ALA A 481 17.13 -29.69 -3.36
CA ALA A 481 18.14 -29.71 -4.41
C ALA A 481 17.91 -28.62 -5.45
N ASP A 482 16.64 -28.35 -5.77
CA ASP A 482 16.28 -27.23 -6.64
C ASP A 482 16.60 -25.88 -6.00
N GLU A 483 16.35 -25.73 -4.69
CA GLU A 483 16.80 -24.53 -3.94
C GLU A 483 18.32 -24.39 -4.01
N ALA A 484 19.07 -25.48 -3.84
CA ALA A 484 20.52 -25.45 -3.91
C ALA A 484 21.05 -25.04 -5.29
N ARG A 485 20.50 -25.61 -6.36
CA ARG A 485 20.83 -25.22 -7.74
C ARG A 485 20.46 -23.77 -8.03
N TYR A 486 19.30 -23.33 -7.55
CA TYR A 486 18.88 -21.94 -7.63
C TYR A 486 19.93 -21.01 -7.00
N TYR A 487 20.30 -21.22 -5.73
CA TYR A 487 21.28 -20.38 -5.03
C TYR A 487 22.71 -20.51 -5.58
N PHE A 488 23.06 -21.64 -6.19
CA PHE A 488 24.35 -21.86 -6.81
C PHE A 488 24.49 -21.18 -8.18
N SER A 489 23.39 -21.11 -8.94
CA SER A 489 23.42 -20.61 -10.33
C SER A 489 24.01 -19.20 -10.51
N PRO A 490 23.79 -18.19 -9.63
CA PRO A 490 24.45 -16.89 -9.77
C PRO A 490 25.98 -16.94 -9.63
N GLY A 491 26.50 -17.84 -8.78
CA GLY A 491 27.94 -18.08 -8.66
C GLY A 491 28.50 -18.74 -9.91
N LEU A 492 27.80 -19.75 -10.43
CA LEU A 492 28.16 -20.41 -11.69
C LEU A 492 28.18 -19.44 -12.87
N ALA A 493 27.27 -18.46 -12.88
CA ALA A 493 27.15 -17.48 -13.97
C ALA A 493 28.38 -16.57 -14.13
N LEU A 494 29.21 -16.45 -13.09
CA LEU A 494 30.48 -15.72 -13.14
C LEU A 494 31.52 -16.40 -14.03
N VAL A 495 31.39 -17.72 -14.22
CA VAL A 495 32.36 -18.56 -14.95
C VAL A 495 31.75 -19.03 -16.27
N ASP A 496 30.54 -19.57 -16.20
CA ASP A 496 29.85 -20.27 -17.28
C ASP A 496 28.37 -19.87 -17.24
N ALA A 497 28.07 -18.70 -17.84
CA ALA A 497 26.72 -18.13 -17.85
C ALA A 497 25.70 -19.04 -18.55
N GLU A 498 26.12 -19.80 -19.55
CA GLU A 498 25.25 -20.76 -20.24
C GLU A 498 24.94 -21.98 -19.37
N ALA A 499 25.92 -22.52 -18.63
CA ALA A 499 25.64 -23.57 -17.65
C ALA A 499 24.73 -23.09 -16.52
N ALA A 500 24.89 -21.84 -16.08
CA ALA A 500 24.00 -21.25 -15.07
C ALA A 500 22.55 -21.15 -15.58
N LEU A 501 22.33 -20.74 -16.83
CA LEU A 501 20.99 -20.72 -17.44
C LEU A 501 20.39 -22.12 -17.58
N ARG A 502 21.19 -23.12 -17.98
CA ARG A 502 20.72 -24.52 -18.02
C ARG A 502 20.34 -25.03 -16.64
N MET A 503 21.13 -24.70 -15.62
CA MET A 503 20.84 -25.05 -14.22
C MET A 503 19.58 -24.35 -13.69
N ALA A 504 19.36 -23.08 -14.03
CA ALA A 504 18.12 -22.38 -13.71
C ALA A 504 16.92 -23.02 -14.42
N ALA A 505 17.07 -23.46 -15.67
CA ALA A 505 16.01 -24.16 -16.38
C ALA A 505 15.64 -25.51 -15.74
N SER A 506 16.60 -26.19 -15.10
CA SER A 506 16.38 -27.52 -14.51
C SER A 506 15.67 -27.52 -13.16
N VAL A 507 15.58 -26.37 -12.46
CA VAL A 507 14.85 -26.31 -11.17
C VAL A 507 13.33 -26.31 -11.39
N ASN A 508 12.57 -26.65 -10.34
CA ASN A 508 11.10 -26.55 -10.38
C ASN A 508 10.59 -25.15 -10.77
N GLU A 509 9.38 -25.11 -11.29
CA GLU A 509 8.78 -23.90 -11.88
C GLU A 509 8.75 -22.70 -10.93
N ARG A 510 8.48 -22.92 -9.63
CA ARG A 510 8.44 -21.84 -8.63
C ARG A 510 9.80 -21.18 -8.44
N LEU A 511 10.87 -21.96 -8.40
CA LEU A 511 12.24 -21.47 -8.24
C LEU A 511 12.84 -20.99 -9.55
N ARG A 512 12.42 -21.55 -10.68
CA ARG A 512 12.92 -21.19 -12.02
C ARG A 512 12.70 -19.71 -12.32
N ALA A 513 11.54 -19.16 -11.98
CA ALA A 513 11.30 -17.72 -12.09
C ALA A 513 12.39 -16.94 -11.34
N ARG A 514 12.56 -17.20 -10.04
CA ARG A 514 13.56 -16.52 -9.20
C ARG A 514 14.99 -16.72 -9.70
N ALA A 515 15.31 -17.91 -10.22
CA ALA A 515 16.63 -18.17 -10.81
C ALA A 515 16.91 -17.27 -12.01
N TYR A 516 15.97 -17.15 -12.96
CA TYR A 516 16.12 -16.22 -14.08
C TYR A 516 16.17 -14.76 -13.64
N MET A 517 15.40 -14.39 -12.60
CA MET A 517 15.45 -13.06 -12.00
C MET A 517 16.86 -12.69 -11.52
N ASP A 518 17.43 -13.54 -10.67
CA ASP A 518 18.74 -13.30 -10.07
C ASP A 518 19.86 -13.38 -11.09
N LEU A 519 19.76 -14.32 -12.06
CA LEU A 519 20.72 -14.43 -13.16
C LEU A 519 20.70 -13.19 -14.06
N ALA A 520 19.53 -12.72 -14.47
CA ALA A 520 19.43 -11.52 -15.29
C ALA A 520 20.05 -10.32 -14.56
N ALA A 521 19.72 -10.12 -13.29
CA ALA A 521 20.27 -9.02 -12.50
C ALA A 521 21.77 -9.18 -12.21
N GLN A 522 22.28 -10.40 -12.06
CA GLN A 522 23.71 -10.66 -11.81
C GLN A 522 24.56 -10.48 -13.08
N LEU A 523 24.01 -10.80 -14.26
CA LEU A 523 24.72 -10.71 -15.54
C LEU A 523 24.58 -9.34 -16.21
N ALA A 524 23.69 -8.47 -15.75
CA ALA A 524 23.33 -7.23 -16.42
C ALA A 524 24.52 -6.29 -16.73
N ASP A 525 25.51 -6.20 -15.85
CA ASP A 525 26.73 -5.39 -16.01
C ASP A 525 27.94 -6.20 -16.49
N LEU A 526 27.87 -7.53 -16.47
CA LEU A 526 28.98 -8.43 -16.86
C LEU A 526 28.84 -8.96 -18.29
N ARG A 527 27.61 -9.34 -18.67
CA ARG A 527 27.22 -10.00 -19.92
C ARG A 527 25.79 -9.57 -20.31
N PRO A 528 25.60 -8.30 -20.73
CA PRO A 528 24.27 -7.71 -20.92
C PRO A 528 23.39 -8.50 -21.92
N GLU A 529 23.99 -9.17 -22.90
CA GLU A 529 23.33 -10.05 -23.85
C GLU A 529 22.76 -11.33 -23.24
N VAL A 530 23.46 -11.93 -22.28
CA VAL A 530 22.95 -13.10 -21.55
C VAL A 530 21.86 -12.67 -20.57
N ALA A 531 22.04 -11.51 -19.92
CA ALA A 531 21.06 -10.94 -19.01
C ALA A 531 19.71 -10.62 -19.70
N GLU A 532 19.76 -10.02 -20.90
CA GLU A 532 18.55 -9.76 -21.69
C GLU A 532 17.83 -11.06 -22.08
N ARG A 533 18.56 -12.11 -22.49
CA ARG A 533 17.96 -13.43 -22.75
C ARG A 533 17.32 -14.05 -21.51
N ALA A 534 18.01 -14.01 -20.36
CA ALA A 534 17.48 -14.50 -19.10
C ALA A 534 16.18 -13.77 -18.70
N TRP A 535 16.12 -12.45 -18.89
CA TRP A 535 14.92 -11.66 -18.65
C TRP A 535 13.80 -11.97 -19.65
N GLN A 536 14.12 -12.20 -20.93
CA GLN A 536 13.13 -12.61 -21.93
C GLN A 536 12.49 -13.96 -21.59
N GLU A 537 13.28 -14.94 -21.17
CA GLU A 537 12.78 -16.24 -20.70
C GLU A 537 11.87 -16.08 -19.47
N LEU A 538 12.25 -15.21 -18.53
CA LEU A 538 11.42 -14.87 -17.38
C LEU A 538 10.06 -14.30 -17.82
N ALA A 539 10.08 -13.35 -18.75
CA ALA A 539 8.89 -12.68 -19.25
C ALA A 539 7.96 -13.61 -20.04
N ALA A 540 8.52 -14.45 -20.90
CA ALA A 540 7.75 -15.38 -21.73
C ALA A 540 7.07 -16.47 -20.91
N ARG A 541 7.74 -16.98 -19.86
CA ARG A 541 7.25 -18.15 -19.10
C ARG A 541 6.40 -17.79 -17.88
N PHE A 542 6.77 -16.73 -17.16
CA PHE A 542 6.17 -16.43 -15.85
C PHE A 542 5.26 -15.20 -15.85
N GLY A 543 5.01 -14.66 -17.05
CA GLY A 543 4.13 -13.53 -17.26
C GLY A 543 4.68 -12.21 -16.70
N TRP A 544 3.83 -11.20 -16.75
CA TRP A 544 4.27 -9.82 -16.58
C TRP A 544 4.65 -9.44 -15.16
N ILE A 545 4.09 -10.07 -14.13
CA ILE A 545 4.38 -9.75 -12.71
C ILE A 545 5.88 -9.97 -12.45
N SER A 546 6.37 -11.16 -12.81
CA SER A 546 7.77 -11.53 -12.68
C SER A 546 8.64 -10.63 -13.54
N ALA A 547 8.32 -10.42 -14.81
CA ALA A 547 9.11 -9.54 -15.68
C ALA A 547 9.25 -8.11 -15.14
N CYS A 548 8.15 -7.52 -14.66
CA CYS A 548 8.09 -6.15 -14.17
C CYS A 548 8.94 -5.92 -12.94
N TRP A 549 8.94 -6.85 -11.97
CA TRP A 549 9.73 -6.68 -10.75
C TRP A 549 11.23 -6.75 -10.98
N ASN A 550 11.66 -7.39 -12.07
CA ASN A 550 13.07 -7.62 -12.36
C ASN A 550 13.66 -6.69 -13.40
N ALA A 551 12.82 -6.00 -14.16
CA ALA A 551 13.29 -5.00 -15.11
C ALA A 551 14.14 -3.93 -14.41
N MET A 552 13.75 -3.44 -13.23
CA MET A 552 14.48 -2.37 -12.55
C MET A 552 15.93 -2.71 -12.20
N PRO A 553 16.25 -3.78 -11.44
CA PRO A 553 17.65 -4.10 -11.12
C PRO A 553 18.49 -4.43 -12.36
N VAL A 554 17.89 -5.08 -13.37
CA VAL A 554 18.54 -5.37 -14.66
C VAL A 554 18.85 -4.07 -15.40
N CYS A 555 17.87 -3.21 -15.62
CA CYS A 555 18.04 -1.94 -16.34
C CYS A 555 19.03 -1.01 -15.62
N HIS A 556 18.99 -0.93 -14.28
CA HIS A 556 19.92 -0.10 -13.51
C HIS A 556 21.38 -0.52 -13.71
N LYS A 557 21.69 -1.81 -13.62
CA LYS A 557 23.06 -2.32 -13.81
C LYS A 557 23.48 -2.26 -15.28
N MET A 558 22.61 -2.71 -16.18
CA MET A 558 22.86 -2.78 -17.61
C MET A 558 23.07 -1.40 -18.23
N ALA A 559 22.34 -0.37 -17.78
CA ALA A 559 22.48 0.99 -18.33
C ALA A 559 23.88 1.59 -18.17
N ARG A 560 24.70 1.08 -17.24
CA ARG A 560 26.09 1.51 -17.05
C ARG A 560 27.01 1.05 -18.18
N VAL A 561 26.66 -0.04 -18.86
CA VAL A 561 27.51 -0.71 -19.86
C VAL A 561 26.85 -0.82 -21.25
N ASP A 562 25.52 -0.93 -21.32
CA ASP A 562 24.72 -1.07 -22.53
C ASP A 562 23.32 -0.43 -22.33
N LEU A 563 23.26 0.90 -22.45
CA LEU A 563 22.04 1.67 -22.23
C LEU A 563 20.92 1.32 -23.21
N ASP A 564 21.25 1.04 -24.47
CA ASP A 564 20.23 0.75 -25.48
C ASP A 564 19.54 -0.58 -25.21
N ARG A 565 20.26 -1.59 -24.71
CA ARG A 565 19.66 -2.84 -24.27
C ARG A 565 18.78 -2.68 -23.04
N ALA A 566 19.22 -1.87 -22.07
CA ALA A 566 18.40 -1.54 -20.90
C ALA A 566 17.08 -0.84 -21.31
N ARG A 567 17.12 0.06 -22.30
CA ARG A 567 15.92 0.69 -22.88
C ARG A 567 15.01 -0.32 -23.55
N ARG A 568 15.54 -1.25 -24.36
CA ARG A 568 14.73 -2.32 -24.98
C ARG A 568 13.99 -3.16 -23.95
N ILE A 569 14.64 -3.52 -22.83
CA ILE A 569 13.98 -4.24 -21.73
C ILE A 569 12.85 -3.39 -21.13
N ALA A 570 13.10 -2.11 -20.86
CA ALA A 570 12.09 -1.19 -20.33
C ALA A 570 10.89 -1.05 -21.28
N ASP A 571 11.12 -0.83 -22.57
CA ASP A 571 10.06 -0.62 -23.57
C ASP A 571 9.22 -1.87 -23.82
N ARG A 572 9.83 -3.07 -23.72
CA ARG A 572 9.09 -4.34 -23.84
C ARG A 572 8.06 -4.55 -22.73
N LEU A 573 8.17 -3.87 -21.59
CA LEU A 573 7.18 -3.95 -20.51
C LEU A 573 5.76 -3.58 -21.00
N GLN A 574 5.65 -2.67 -21.97
CA GLN A 574 4.35 -2.27 -22.56
C GLN A 574 3.68 -3.38 -23.36
N ASN A 575 4.46 -4.33 -23.88
CA ASN A 575 4.00 -5.37 -24.79
C ASN A 575 3.91 -6.74 -24.12
N LEU A 576 4.03 -6.81 -22.80
CA LEU A 576 3.86 -8.06 -22.07
C LEU A 576 2.40 -8.52 -22.13
N PRO A 577 2.11 -9.81 -22.33
CA PRO A 577 0.74 -10.32 -22.31
C PRO A 577 0.04 -9.98 -20.98
N ASP A 578 -1.23 -9.62 -21.05
CA ASP A 578 -2.14 -9.42 -19.90
C ASP A 578 -1.75 -8.32 -18.89
N ILE A 579 -0.73 -7.50 -19.17
CA ILE A 579 -0.36 -6.38 -18.31
C ILE A 579 -1.35 -5.22 -18.49
N PRO A 580 -1.90 -4.65 -17.41
CA PRO A 580 -2.68 -3.41 -17.51
C PRO A 580 -1.81 -2.27 -18.04
N ALA A 581 -2.31 -1.49 -19.00
CA ALA A 581 -1.55 -0.44 -19.67
C ALA A 581 -0.99 0.60 -18.68
N GLU A 582 -1.79 1.01 -17.68
CA GLU A 582 -1.37 1.92 -16.62
C GLU A 582 -0.25 1.33 -15.75
N TYR A 583 -0.26 0.01 -15.52
CA TYR A 583 0.77 -0.66 -14.74
C TYR A 583 2.08 -0.78 -15.54
N ALA A 584 1.97 -1.15 -16.81
CA ALA A 584 3.12 -1.20 -17.72
C ALA A 584 3.85 0.15 -17.77
N LEU A 585 3.09 1.24 -18.00
CA LEU A 585 3.64 2.59 -18.04
C LEU A 585 4.31 3.00 -16.71
N ALA A 586 3.71 2.63 -15.58
CA ALA A 586 4.30 2.89 -14.27
C ALA A 586 5.61 2.11 -14.05
N LYS A 587 5.71 0.87 -14.55
CA LYS A 587 6.93 0.05 -14.46
C LYS A 587 8.02 0.50 -15.42
N MET A 588 7.65 0.94 -16.62
CA MET A 588 8.55 1.65 -17.53
C MET A 588 9.12 2.88 -16.84
N ALA A 589 8.28 3.69 -16.21
CA ALA A 589 8.73 4.88 -15.48
C ALA A 589 9.80 4.55 -14.43
N GLN A 590 9.59 3.50 -13.62
CA GLN A 590 10.60 3.04 -12.65
C GLN A 590 11.90 2.60 -13.34
N ALA A 591 11.82 1.81 -14.40
CA ALA A 591 12.98 1.36 -15.16
C ALA A 591 13.78 2.55 -15.73
N TYR A 592 13.12 3.53 -16.34
CA TYR A 592 13.75 4.76 -16.83
C TYR A 592 14.38 5.60 -15.70
N GLY A 593 13.73 5.68 -14.53
CA GLY A 593 14.27 6.38 -13.36
C GLY A 593 15.57 5.77 -12.84
N VAL A 594 15.61 4.44 -12.70
CA VAL A 594 16.84 3.77 -12.24
C VAL A 594 17.94 3.78 -13.31
N MET A 595 17.60 3.73 -14.60
CA MET A 595 18.59 3.97 -15.67
C MET A 595 19.18 5.39 -15.57
N ALA A 596 18.34 6.40 -15.33
CA ALA A 596 18.80 7.78 -15.15
C ALA A 596 19.80 7.89 -13.99
N GLN A 597 19.51 7.28 -12.85
CA GLN A 597 20.44 7.22 -11.71
C GLN A 597 21.76 6.54 -12.07
N ALA A 598 21.71 5.43 -12.81
CA ALA A 598 22.87 4.64 -13.18
C ALA A 598 23.88 5.42 -14.04
N VAL A 599 23.40 6.25 -14.96
CA VAL A 599 24.24 7.05 -15.87
C VAL A 599 24.49 8.48 -15.37
N ALA A 600 23.91 8.89 -14.23
CA ALA A 600 23.97 10.26 -13.74
C ALA A 600 25.38 10.84 -13.61
N LYS A 601 26.36 10.00 -13.22
CA LYS A 601 27.75 10.41 -13.05
C LYS A 601 28.54 10.47 -14.36
N SER A 602 28.30 9.53 -15.27
CA SER A 602 29.06 9.39 -16.53
C SER A 602 28.48 10.23 -17.67
N ASP A 603 27.15 10.35 -17.75
CA ASP A 603 26.45 11.14 -18.75
C ASP A 603 25.21 11.85 -18.13
N PRO A 604 25.43 13.01 -17.48
CA PRO A 604 24.36 13.79 -16.86
C PRO A 604 23.27 14.24 -17.85
N ALA A 605 23.62 14.51 -19.10
CA ALA A 605 22.67 14.98 -20.10
C ALA A 605 21.68 13.86 -20.48
N THR A 606 22.18 12.64 -20.70
CA THR A 606 21.34 11.46 -20.93
C THR A 606 20.55 11.11 -19.68
N ALA A 607 21.14 11.19 -18.49
CA ALA A 607 20.43 10.97 -17.24
C ALA A 607 19.19 11.87 -17.10
N ARG A 608 19.33 13.18 -17.35
CA ARG A 608 18.20 14.12 -17.31
C ARG A 608 17.11 13.78 -18.33
N ARG A 609 17.48 13.38 -19.55
CA ARG A 609 16.51 12.93 -20.57
C ARG A 609 15.76 11.68 -20.12
N LEU A 610 16.46 10.68 -19.57
CA LEU A 610 15.85 9.45 -19.06
C LEU A 610 14.89 9.74 -17.90
N LEU A 611 15.26 10.63 -16.97
CA LEU A 611 14.38 11.05 -15.88
C LEU A 611 13.12 11.77 -16.40
N GLN A 612 13.28 12.63 -17.41
CA GLN A 612 12.13 13.27 -18.05
C GLN A 612 11.18 12.23 -18.66
N VAL A 613 11.72 11.25 -19.40
CA VAL A 613 10.94 10.14 -19.94
C VAL A 613 10.23 9.37 -18.81
N ALA A 614 10.92 9.09 -17.70
CA ALA A 614 10.32 8.42 -16.55
C ALA A 614 9.06 9.16 -16.04
N PHE A 615 9.15 10.48 -15.86
CA PHE A 615 7.99 11.26 -15.43
C PHE A 615 6.90 11.39 -16.50
N GLU A 616 7.24 11.43 -17.79
CA GLU A 616 6.25 11.39 -18.87
C GLU A 616 5.47 10.06 -18.88
N ARG A 617 6.16 8.94 -18.61
CA ARG A 617 5.52 7.61 -18.51
C ARG A 617 4.63 7.49 -17.28
N VAL A 618 5.04 8.00 -16.11
CA VAL A 618 4.17 7.96 -14.91
C VAL A 618 2.94 8.86 -15.07
N GLU A 619 3.06 10.01 -15.74
CA GLU A 619 1.91 10.85 -16.08
C GLU A 619 0.99 10.18 -17.12
N ALA A 620 1.55 9.46 -18.09
CA ALA A 620 0.77 8.66 -19.03
C ALA A 620 0.03 7.52 -18.29
N ALA A 621 0.68 6.86 -17.32
CA ALA A 621 0.06 5.88 -16.46
C ALA A 621 -1.14 6.47 -15.70
N GLN A 622 -0.98 7.68 -15.14
CA GLN A 622 -2.06 8.40 -14.47
C GLN A 622 -3.27 8.67 -15.38
N ARG A 623 -3.03 9.00 -16.66
CA ARG A 623 -4.09 9.23 -17.65
C ARG A 623 -4.76 7.93 -18.10
N ALA A 624 -3.97 6.87 -18.26
CA ALA A 624 -4.46 5.54 -18.63
C ALA A 624 -5.24 4.85 -17.51
N GLN A 625 -5.04 5.28 -16.25
CA GLN A 625 -5.69 4.72 -15.09
C GLN A 625 -7.22 4.91 -15.15
N ARG A 626 -7.89 3.83 -15.54
CA ARG A 626 -9.35 3.72 -15.62
C ARG A 626 -9.95 3.81 -14.21
N PRO A 627 -11.16 4.39 -14.07
CA PRO A 627 -11.89 4.26 -12.82
C PRO A 627 -12.05 2.77 -12.47
N PRO A 628 -11.98 2.40 -11.18
CA PRO A 628 -12.11 1.01 -10.77
C PRO A 628 -13.44 0.44 -11.28
N GLN A 629 -13.38 -0.59 -12.14
CA GLN A 629 -14.57 -1.29 -12.59
C GLN A 629 -15.08 -2.21 -11.45
N PRO A 630 -16.38 -2.18 -11.12
CA PRO A 630 -16.96 -3.13 -10.16
C PRO A 630 -16.68 -4.58 -10.59
N GLY A 631 -16.23 -5.43 -9.67
CA GLY A 631 -16.06 -6.87 -9.93
C GLY A 631 -14.82 -7.29 -10.72
N LYS A 632 -13.90 -6.39 -11.11
CA LYS A 632 -12.57 -6.81 -11.59
C LYS A 632 -11.56 -6.68 -10.45
N SER A 633 -10.68 -7.68 -10.29
CA SER A 633 -9.90 -7.85 -9.06
C SER A 633 -8.60 -7.07 -8.94
N ARG A 634 -8.33 -6.69 -7.68
CA ARG A 634 -7.06 -6.60 -6.90
C ARG A 634 -5.75 -6.09 -7.52
N LEU A 635 -5.50 -6.19 -8.82
CA LEU A 635 -4.29 -5.62 -9.40
C LEU A 635 -4.32 -4.08 -9.45
N TRP A 636 -5.49 -3.45 -9.41
CA TRP A 636 -5.64 -2.00 -9.16
C TRP A 636 -5.43 -1.59 -7.70
N ILE A 637 -5.16 -2.50 -6.75
CA ILE A 637 -4.57 -2.07 -5.45
C ILE A 637 -3.20 -1.45 -5.70
N LEU A 638 -2.58 -1.82 -6.82
CA LEU A 638 -1.42 -1.16 -7.37
C LEU A 638 -1.76 0.23 -7.97
N ASN A 639 -2.98 0.77 -7.82
CA ASN A 639 -3.29 2.18 -8.13
C ASN A 639 -2.51 3.16 -7.22
N GLY A 640 -2.02 2.68 -6.07
CA GLY A 640 -0.99 3.38 -5.31
C GLY A 640 0.37 3.47 -6.03
N HIS A 641 0.59 2.73 -7.13
CA HIS A 641 1.86 2.72 -7.83
C HIS A 641 2.10 4.01 -8.57
N VAL A 642 1.13 4.64 -9.23
CA VAL A 642 1.47 5.82 -10.05
C VAL A 642 2.06 6.93 -9.16
N PHE A 643 1.40 7.20 -8.02
CA PHE A 643 1.94 8.10 -7.01
C PHE A 643 3.24 7.58 -6.37
N ALA A 644 3.28 6.33 -5.90
CA ALA A 644 4.47 5.78 -5.25
C ALA A 644 5.69 5.70 -6.18
N VAL A 645 5.47 5.44 -7.47
CA VAL A 645 6.46 5.48 -8.54
C VAL A 645 6.92 6.92 -8.71
N GLY A 646 6.00 7.87 -8.89
CA GLY A 646 6.33 9.29 -8.97
C GLY A 646 7.16 9.75 -7.76
N ALA A 647 6.77 9.35 -6.55
CA ALA A 647 7.50 9.63 -5.31
C ALA A 647 8.91 9.02 -5.32
N SER A 648 9.06 7.74 -5.72
CA SER A 648 10.38 7.10 -5.84
C SER A 648 11.27 7.79 -6.88
N LEU A 649 10.69 8.36 -7.94
CA LEU A 649 11.41 9.11 -8.95
C LEU A 649 11.91 10.48 -8.45
N VAL A 650 11.37 11.01 -7.35
CA VAL A 650 11.88 12.24 -6.73
C VAL A 650 13.28 12.01 -6.18
N GLU A 651 13.57 10.84 -5.60
CA GLU A 651 14.92 10.49 -5.17
C GLU A 651 15.89 10.41 -6.37
N SER A 652 15.44 9.84 -7.49
CA SER A 652 16.19 9.87 -8.74
C SER A 652 16.42 11.31 -9.22
N ALA A 653 15.42 12.18 -9.13
CA ALA A 653 15.53 13.58 -9.52
C ALA A 653 16.55 14.35 -8.68
N VAL A 654 16.63 14.09 -7.39
CA VAL A 654 17.63 14.71 -6.51
C VAL A 654 19.06 14.34 -6.94
N VAL A 655 19.29 13.10 -7.37
CA VAL A 655 20.61 12.65 -7.84
C VAL A 655 20.92 13.15 -9.26
N VAL A 656 19.94 13.10 -10.16
CA VAL A 656 20.13 13.34 -11.60
C VAL A 656 20.03 14.82 -11.98
N ASP A 657 19.11 15.54 -11.36
CA ASP A 657 18.79 16.93 -11.68
C ASP A 657 18.37 17.71 -10.43
N PRO A 658 19.29 17.94 -9.48
CA PRO A 658 18.98 18.63 -8.23
C PRO A 658 18.39 20.02 -8.47
N ALA A 659 18.78 20.70 -9.55
CA ALA A 659 18.26 22.01 -9.92
C ALA A 659 16.76 22.02 -10.29
N ARG A 660 16.17 20.84 -10.58
CA ARG A 660 14.75 20.67 -10.90
C ARG A 660 14.02 19.72 -9.96
N SER A 661 14.67 19.25 -8.90
CA SER A 661 14.07 18.28 -7.96
C SER A 661 12.74 18.78 -7.37
N ARG A 662 12.60 20.11 -7.13
CA ARG A 662 11.35 20.75 -6.70
C ARG A 662 10.22 20.61 -7.72
N GLU A 663 10.50 20.80 -9.01
CA GLU A 663 9.53 20.56 -10.08
C GLU A 663 9.07 19.10 -10.05
N TYR A 664 10.00 18.16 -10.01
CA TYR A 664 9.71 16.72 -10.00
C TYR A 664 8.91 16.29 -8.77
N PHE A 665 9.17 16.90 -7.61
CA PHE A 665 8.36 16.72 -6.41
C PHE A 665 6.92 17.18 -6.59
N TRP A 666 6.69 18.36 -7.15
CA TRP A 666 5.33 18.83 -7.44
C TRP A 666 4.61 17.96 -8.46
N ARG A 667 5.33 17.48 -9.49
CA ARG A 667 4.81 16.48 -10.43
C ARG A 667 4.38 15.22 -9.71
N ALA A 668 5.23 14.69 -8.83
CA ALA A 668 4.92 13.49 -8.04
C ALA A 668 3.69 13.71 -7.14
N LEU A 669 3.64 14.81 -6.37
CA LEU A 669 2.50 15.13 -5.51
C LEU A 669 1.19 15.25 -6.28
N ALA A 670 1.21 15.84 -7.48
CA ALA A 670 0.01 15.97 -8.29
C ALA A 670 -0.50 14.65 -8.89
N LEU A 671 0.30 13.57 -8.86
CA LEU A 671 -0.16 12.23 -9.22
C LEU A 671 -0.99 11.58 -8.10
N HIS A 672 -0.89 12.09 -6.87
CA HIS A 672 -1.72 11.64 -5.78
C HIS A 672 -3.18 11.93 -6.17
N ARG A 673 -4.00 10.90 -6.32
CA ARG A 673 -5.47 11.05 -6.32
C ARG A 673 -5.86 11.10 -4.85
N GLY A 674 -6.68 12.06 -4.44
CA GLY A 674 -7.02 12.25 -3.03
C GLY A 674 -7.71 11.02 -2.44
N PRO A 675 -8.38 11.16 -1.29
CA PRO A 675 -9.33 10.13 -0.87
C PRO A 675 -10.49 9.90 -1.89
N ASP A 676 -10.59 10.68 -2.97
CA ASP A 676 -11.77 10.82 -3.84
C ASP A 676 -12.07 9.68 -4.82
N ALA A 677 -11.48 8.51 -4.65
CA ALA A 677 -12.12 7.32 -5.18
C ALA A 677 -13.00 6.76 -4.07
N PRO A 678 -14.35 6.88 -4.13
CA PRO A 678 -15.21 5.98 -3.40
C PRO A 678 -14.92 4.58 -3.96
N SER A 679 -13.87 3.93 -3.47
CA SER A 679 -13.73 2.50 -3.59
C SER A 679 -14.89 1.95 -2.78
N ARG A 680 -16.00 1.64 -3.46
CA ARG A 680 -17.08 0.79 -2.95
C ARG A 680 -16.59 -0.66 -2.74
N GLY A 681 -15.30 -0.82 -2.41
CA GLY A 681 -14.54 -2.05 -2.42
C GLY A 681 -13.90 -2.29 -1.05
N THR A 682 -14.04 -3.53 -0.61
CA THR A 682 -13.67 -4.13 0.67
C THR A 682 -12.17 -4.41 0.77
N ILE A 683 -11.29 -3.41 0.87
CA ILE A 683 -9.83 -3.62 1.11
C ILE A 683 -9.39 -2.81 2.33
N PRO A 684 -8.37 -3.24 3.14
CA PRO A 684 -8.08 -2.60 4.40
C PRO A 684 -7.64 -1.17 4.13
N ASP A 685 -8.59 -0.27 4.34
CA ASP A 685 -8.38 1.15 4.45
C ASP A 685 -7.16 1.43 5.32
N GLN A 686 -6.92 0.63 6.38
CA GLN A 686 -5.76 0.72 7.23
C GLN A 686 -4.43 0.36 6.54
N GLN A 687 -4.36 -0.65 5.66
CA GLN A 687 -3.10 -1.04 4.99
C GLN A 687 -2.77 -0.12 3.80
N ILE A 688 -3.81 0.38 3.09
CA ILE A 688 -3.66 1.47 2.11
C ILE A 688 -3.30 2.77 2.83
N ARG A 689 -3.89 3.07 3.99
CA ARG A 689 -3.48 4.18 4.86
C ARG A 689 -2.05 3.99 5.36
N GLU A 690 -1.64 2.80 5.79
CA GLU A 690 -0.29 2.54 6.29
C GLU A 690 0.75 2.61 5.18
N GLN A 691 0.46 2.08 3.98
CA GLN A 691 1.35 2.23 2.82
C GLN A 691 1.38 3.68 2.30
N ARG A 692 0.23 4.37 2.22
CA ARG A 692 0.17 5.80 1.87
C ARG A 692 0.89 6.66 2.91
N ASN A 693 0.68 6.38 4.19
CA ASN A 693 1.38 7.04 5.29
C ASN A 693 2.86 6.74 5.18
N LEU A 694 3.31 5.50 4.94
CA LEU A 694 4.73 5.19 4.76
C LEU A 694 5.34 5.87 3.53
N THR A 695 4.60 6.03 2.43
CA THR A 695 5.04 6.79 1.25
C THR A 695 5.05 8.29 1.53
N GLN A 696 4.04 8.84 2.20
CA GLN A 696 3.99 10.23 2.66
C GLN A 696 5.10 10.51 3.68
N ILE A 697 5.37 9.58 4.58
CA ILE A 697 6.45 9.61 5.57
C ILE A 697 7.81 9.51 4.86
N ALA A 698 7.98 8.66 3.85
CA ALA A 698 9.21 8.62 3.05
C ALA A 698 9.45 9.95 2.31
N ILE A 699 8.39 10.54 1.75
CA ILE A 699 8.44 11.87 1.12
C ILE A 699 8.79 12.96 2.16
N LEU A 700 8.16 12.92 3.33
CA LEU A 700 8.36 13.89 4.42
C LEU A 700 9.71 13.73 5.13
N LEU A 701 10.26 12.52 5.21
CA LEU A 701 11.58 12.25 5.78
C LEU A 701 12.72 12.51 4.78
N GLY A 702 12.41 12.55 3.49
CA GLY A 702 13.37 12.82 2.42
C GLY A 702 13.52 14.30 2.03
N LEU A 703 12.53 15.16 2.31
CA LEU A 703 12.40 16.48 1.67
C LEU A 703 12.19 17.66 2.64
N ASP A 704 12.48 18.85 2.12
CA ASP A 704 12.76 20.14 2.75
C ASP A 704 11.79 20.64 3.86
N SER A 705 12.33 21.42 4.82
CA SER A 705 11.63 22.12 5.93
C SER A 705 10.85 23.35 5.50
N THR A 706 11.12 23.89 4.31
CA THR A 706 10.44 25.11 3.84
C THR A 706 8.99 24.87 3.45
N ILE A 707 8.59 23.60 3.26
CA ILE A 707 7.18 23.22 3.17
C ILE A 707 6.67 23.04 4.61
N SER A 708 6.40 24.17 5.27
CA SER A 708 5.63 24.17 6.51
C SER A 708 4.22 23.68 6.18
N PHE A 709 3.88 22.47 6.60
CA PHE A 709 2.47 22.09 6.66
C PHE A 709 1.87 22.70 7.93
N PRO A 710 0.68 23.31 7.87
CA PRO A 710 0.02 23.83 9.07
C PRO A 710 -0.09 22.71 10.11
N ASN A 711 0.27 23.01 11.36
CA ASN A 711 0.25 22.08 12.47
C ASN A 711 -1.13 21.41 12.59
N CYS A 712 -1.22 20.13 12.22
CA CYS A 712 -2.38 19.31 12.52
C CYS A 712 -2.42 19.06 14.04
N GLY A 713 -3.10 19.95 14.77
CA GLY A 713 -3.19 19.94 16.22
C GLY A 713 -3.67 18.59 16.78
N SER A 714 -2.83 17.97 17.62
CA SER A 714 -3.27 16.89 18.49
C SER A 714 -3.85 17.49 19.77
N GLU A 715 -5.17 17.61 19.85
CA GLU A 715 -5.83 17.79 21.15
C GLU A 715 -5.66 16.51 21.97
N SER A 716 -4.85 16.58 23.03
CA SER A 716 -4.65 15.49 23.98
C SER A 716 -5.78 15.49 25.00
N SER A 717 -6.76 14.60 24.85
CA SER A 717 -7.70 14.27 25.92
C SER A 717 -7.02 13.32 26.92
N SER A 718 -6.80 13.78 28.16
CA SER A 718 -6.30 12.97 29.28
C SER A 718 -7.32 11.91 29.69
N ARG A 719 -6.91 10.64 29.77
CA ARG A 719 -7.64 9.59 30.51
C ARG A 719 -6.69 8.72 31.31
N SER A 720 -7.08 8.51 32.56
CA SER A 720 -6.39 7.82 33.65
C SER A 720 -6.27 6.31 33.44
N SER A 721 -5.17 5.76 33.91
CA SER A 721 -4.78 4.36 33.94
C SER A 721 -5.62 3.50 34.90
N GLN A 722 -6.07 2.32 34.45
CA GLN A 722 -6.38 1.17 35.31
C GLN A 722 -5.58 -0.06 34.83
N LYS A 723 -4.90 -0.72 35.77
CA LYS A 723 -4.08 -1.94 35.58
C LYS A 723 -4.95 -3.19 35.41
N PRO A 724 -4.56 -4.19 34.58
CA PRO A 724 -5.10 -5.54 34.65
C PRO A 724 -4.19 -6.49 35.47
N PRO A 725 -4.73 -7.60 36.03
CA PRO A 725 -3.98 -8.57 36.82
C PRO A 725 -3.32 -9.67 35.94
N PRO A 726 -2.35 -10.44 36.48
CA PRO A 726 -1.55 -11.39 35.71
C PRO A 726 -2.06 -12.84 35.81
N GLY A 727 -1.80 -13.64 34.76
CA GLY A 727 -1.64 -15.09 34.90
C GLY A 727 -2.38 -15.97 33.88
N SER A 728 -1.63 -16.55 32.92
CA SER A 728 -1.57 -18.01 32.67
C SER A 728 -0.74 -18.29 31.41
N ARG A 729 0.36 -19.04 31.56
CA ARG A 729 1.21 -19.55 30.47
C ARG A 729 0.71 -20.94 30.02
N ARG A 730 0.58 -21.16 28.72
CA ARG A 730 0.72 -22.48 28.05
C ARG A 730 1.36 -22.27 26.66
N PRO A 731 2.20 -23.20 26.17
CA PRO A 731 2.90 -23.06 24.89
C PRO A 731 2.03 -23.60 23.74
N PRO A 732 2.34 -23.26 22.48
CA PRO A 732 2.06 -24.17 21.39
C PRO A 732 3.35 -24.62 20.69
N ALA A 733 3.37 -25.91 20.42
CA ALA A 733 4.27 -26.58 19.49
C ALA A 733 3.83 -26.33 18.03
N GLY A 734 4.80 -26.35 17.11
CA GLY A 734 4.62 -26.93 15.78
C GLY A 734 4.45 -26.00 14.56
N PHE A 735 5.39 -26.17 13.63
CA PHE A 735 5.27 -26.10 12.16
C PHE A 735 5.52 -24.79 11.37
N ILE A 736 6.77 -24.72 10.85
CA ILE A 736 7.24 -24.51 9.46
C ILE A 736 6.22 -23.98 8.43
N GLN A 737 6.43 -22.73 7.97
CA GLN A 737 6.48 -22.31 6.54
C GLN A 737 6.55 -20.76 6.43
N PHE A 738 7.72 -20.15 6.16
CA PHE A 738 7.78 -18.76 5.66
C PHE A 738 9.05 -18.50 4.80
N PHE A 739 8.86 -18.22 3.51
CA PHE A 739 9.88 -17.61 2.63
C PHE A 739 9.23 -16.63 1.64
N TRP A 740 9.19 -15.34 1.98
CA TRP A 740 8.90 -14.25 1.05
C TRP A 740 9.56 -12.94 1.52
N ARG A 741 10.59 -12.46 0.80
CA ARG A 741 10.99 -11.04 0.79
C ARG A 741 11.43 -10.64 -0.63
N PRO A 742 11.08 -9.42 -1.10
CA PRO A 742 11.70 -8.77 -2.25
C PRO A 742 12.98 -8.01 -1.82
N TRP A 743 13.92 -7.86 -2.76
CA TRP A 743 15.15 -7.07 -2.65
C TRP A 743 14.87 -5.58 -2.38
N PRO A 744 15.74 -4.86 -1.64
CA PRO A 744 15.68 -3.40 -1.45
C PRO A 744 16.03 -2.61 -2.71
#